data_AF-A0A960QF37-F1
#
_entry.id   AF-A0A960QF37-F1
#
_cell.length_a   1.000
_cell.length_b   1.000
_cell.length_c   1.000
_cell.angle_alpha   90.00
_cell.angle_beta   90.00
_cell.angle_gamma   90.00
#
_symmetry.space_group_name_H-M   'P 1'
#
loop_
_entity.id
_entity.type
_entity.pdbx_description
1 polymer ?
#
loop_
_entity_poly.entity_id
_entity_poly.type
_entity_poly.pdbx_seq_one_letter_code
_entity_poly.pdbx_strand_id
1 'polypeptide(L)'
;MKSNRRPDRDARYSGELGGRRILLGVTGGIAAYKAVEVARLLMKAGAKVQVVMTSAATKFVAPLSFETVTGRDVFVEMFPEHGKESPWHTELSSWAEIVVVAPATADHIGRIACGLGDDLLTTTLLAYERRRVICPSMNPRMWANPAVQENLNTLRTRGFRIVNPEDGEMARPGEDLGIGRLAEPETIFAEVKHLLSAPQDLRGVKVLVTGGRTEESWDPVRVLTNRASGRMGFALAEEARERGADVSLISGPSEVVPPSGVRLTRITTAHQMAEAVKREFHYCNILLMSAAVSDYTFGQTAQNKIKKGDPDPEINLVPTEDILRGISKNKGNRVIVGFALETENVLDNALRKLREKHLDIVVANNPLAKGSGFQVETNQVFIIHRNGSVQDLPLQSKREVAREILNAVMELYRNPLPEPDVEPDLELDFEPELPDAMEEEHGLVNLEGLDIEEGTETSKPEAPKHDKKKSKHKKKKKDKERVAAPQNGHAPSAPVDTAAPASEEQPLVAESPAEAPAQQAATAAKKKSRRGGRRVRERRERLAALAAQQSGQTQTAAPVEARPAEVSPDPKVTETKSTPVEAAAPAKKAAKKTRKKAVKKTPEEVAEAAEKKAAKKTAKKTSTKTTKAKAAKKKSAKKSADAEVAETVE
;
A
#
# COMPACT_ATOMS: atom_id res chain seq x y z
N MET A 1 25.10 38.86 44.24
CA MET A 1 25.19 37.65 43.37
C MET A 1 24.33 37.84 42.13
N LYS A 2 24.73 37.35 40.95
CA LYS A 2 23.84 37.31 39.78
C LYS A 2 22.87 36.13 39.91
N SER A 3 21.58 36.34 39.65
CA SER A 3 20.57 35.27 39.72
C SER A 3 20.75 34.29 38.57
N ASN A 4 21.02 33.02 38.87
CA ASN A 4 20.89 31.94 37.88
C ASN A 4 19.41 31.76 37.52
N ARG A 5 18.94 32.53 36.53
CA ARG A 5 17.73 32.15 35.78
C ARG A 5 18.00 30.76 35.21
N ARG A 6 17.22 29.76 35.63
CA ARG A 6 17.23 28.44 34.98
C ARG A 6 16.98 28.68 33.48
N PRO A 7 17.72 28.03 32.56
CA PRO A 7 17.43 28.17 31.13
C PRO A 7 15.97 27.78 30.90
N ASP A 8 15.30 28.53 30.01
CA ASP A 8 13.87 28.37 29.77
C ASP A 8 13.54 26.89 29.47
N ARG A 9 12.56 26.36 30.21
CA ARG A 9 12.18 24.95 30.09
C ARG A 9 11.63 24.62 28.71
N ASP A 10 11.03 25.60 28.01
CA ASP A 10 10.48 25.44 26.67
C ASP A 10 11.48 25.76 25.54
N ALA A 11 12.59 26.47 25.82
CA ALA A 11 13.71 26.60 24.87
C ALA A 11 14.40 25.26 24.54
N ARG A 12 14.13 24.20 25.31
CA ARG A 12 14.55 22.82 24.98
C ARG A 12 13.69 22.16 23.89
N TYR A 13 12.64 22.83 23.43
CA TYR A 13 11.72 22.35 22.39
C TYR A 13 11.78 23.18 21.09
N SER A 14 12.70 24.15 20.99
CA SER A 14 13.02 24.81 19.72
C SER A 14 13.85 23.87 18.84
N GLY A 15 13.25 23.37 17.77
CA GLY A 15 13.87 22.45 16.83
C GLY A 15 12.89 22.03 15.74
N GLU A 16 13.31 21.12 14.85
CA GLU A 16 12.52 20.64 13.70
C GLU A 16 11.15 20.05 14.06
N LEU A 17 11.02 19.54 15.30
CA LEU A 17 9.79 18.96 15.85
C LEU A 17 9.11 19.88 16.90
N GLY A 18 9.57 21.12 17.09
CA GLY A 18 8.80 22.23 17.69
C GLY A 18 7.85 21.92 18.86
N GLY A 19 8.25 21.11 19.84
CA GLY A 19 7.41 20.70 20.98
C GLY A 19 6.29 19.68 20.70
N ARG A 20 6.26 19.06 19.52
CA ARG A 20 5.34 17.96 19.14
C ARG A 20 5.33 16.86 20.20
N ARG A 21 4.14 16.34 20.51
CA ARG A 21 3.92 15.37 21.60
C ARG A 21 3.96 13.93 21.09
N ILE A 22 4.98 13.19 21.53
CA ILE A 22 5.29 11.84 21.03
C ILE A 22 5.23 10.84 22.18
N LEU A 23 4.42 9.79 22.03
CA LEU A 23 4.40 8.68 22.97
C LEU A 23 5.27 7.54 22.44
N LEU A 24 6.37 7.23 23.14
CA LEU A 24 7.29 6.14 22.81
C LEU A 24 6.96 4.90 23.66
N GLY A 25 6.38 3.90 23.02
CA GLY A 25 6.19 2.56 23.58
C GLY A 25 7.43 1.70 23.41
N VAL A 26 7.89 1.05 24.48
CA VAL A 26 9.05 0.15 24.47
C VAL A 26 8.63 -1.24 24.93
N THR A 27 8.91 -2.27 24.14
CA THR A 27 8.52 -3.67 24.43
C THR A 27 9.73 -4.57 24.70
N GLY A 28 9.48 -5.73 25.32
CA GLY A 28 10.50 -6.65 25.84
C GLY A 28 11.28 -7.43 24.78
N GLY A 29 12.19 -6.75 24.06
CA GLY A 29 13.15 -7.37 23.15
C GLY A 29 14.54 -6.78 23.27
N ILE A 30 15.56 -7.52 22.82
CA ILE A 30 16.99 -7.14 22.93
C ILE A 30 17.33 -5.77 22.31
N ALA A 31 16.56 -5.32 21.31
CA ALA A 31 16.73 -4.02 20.68
C ALA A 31 16.22 -2.83 21.53
N ALA A 32 15.69 -3.04 22.75
CA ALA A 32 15.16 -1.98 23.61
C ALA A 32 16.19 -0.88 23.93
N TYR A 33 17.50 -1.18 23.95
CA TYR A 33 18.52 -0.14 24.15
C TYR A 33 18.55 0.89 23.01
N LYS A 34 18.23 0.49 21.76
CA LYS A 34 18.15 1.42 20.62
C LYS A 34 17.01 2.43 20.78
N ALA A 35 15.96 2.08 21.54
CA ALA A 35 14.85 3.00 21.80
C ALA A 35 15.27 4.21 22.64
N VAL A 36 16.33 4.07 23.46
CA VAL A 36 16.93 5.21 24.18
C VAL A 36 17.55 6.20 23.18
N GLU A 37 18.17 5.72 22.11
CA GLU A 37 18.70 6.57 21.04
C GLU A 37 17.57 7.20 20.21
N VAL A 38 16.50 6.46 19.89
CA VAL A 38 15.29 7.04 19.27
C VAL A 38 14.73 8.19 20.13
N ALA A 39 14.61 8.00 21.45
CA ALA A 39 14.19 9.05 22.37
C ALA A 39 15.16 10.25 22.33
N ARG A 40 16.48 10.00 22.30
CA ARG A 40 17.52 11.05 22.24
C ARG A 40 17.45 11.86 20.94
N LEU A 41 17.24 11.22 19.79
CA LEU A 41 17.08 11.90 18.50
C LEU A 41 15.83 12.78 18.46
N LEU A 42 14.69 12.26 18.95
CA LEU A 42 13.43 13.00 19.03
C LEU A 42 13.54 14.20 19.98
N MET A 43 14.15 14.03 21.16
CA MET A 43 14.42 15.11 22.10
C MET A 43 15.38 16.16 21.51
N LYS A 44 16.45 15.74 20.79
CA LYS A 44 17.38 16.64 20.10
C LYS A 44 16.70 17.48 19.02
N ALA A 45 15.67 16.93 18.35
CA ALA A 45 14.85 17.67 17.39
C ALA A 45 13.79 18.57 18.04
N GLY A 46 13.74 18.66 19.37
CA GLY A 46 12.82 19.52 20.11
C GLY A 46 11.45 18.92 20.39
N ALA A 47 11.26 17.60 20.22
CA ALA A 47 9.98 16.97 20.56
C ALA A 47 9.76 16.86 22.08
N LYS A 48 8.50 16.87 22.51
CA LYS A 48 8.07 16.47 23.85
C LYS A 48 7.82 14.96 23.81
N VAL A 49 8.80 14.16 24.25
CA VAL A 49 8.70 12.69 24.30
C VAL A 49 8.18 12.23 25.65
N GLN A 50 7.17 11.35 25.67
CA GLN A 50 6.69 10.63 26.84
C GLN A 50 6.88 9.13 26.62
N VAL A 51 7.33 8.39 27.64
CA VAL A 51 7.69 6.97 27.48
C VAL A 51 6.74 6.07 28.27
N VAL A 52 6.37 4.94 27.65
CA VAL A 52 5.65 3.82 28.27
C VAL A 52 6.42 2.54 27.99
N MET A 53 6.76 1.78 29.03
CA MET A 53 7.48 0.50 28.90
C MET A 53 6.60 -0.65 29.34
N THR A 54 6.60 -1.78 28.61
CA THR A 54 5.99 -3.00 29.16
C THR A 54 6.88 -3.58 30.28
N SER A 55 6.31 -4.32 31.23
CA SER A 55 7.06 -4.92 32.34
C SER A 55 8.16 -5.90 31.89
N ALA A 56 8.12 -6.36 30.63
CA ALA A 56 9.18 -7.13 29.98
C ALA A 56 10.31 -6.25 29.43
N ALA A 57 10.04 -5.02 28.97
CA ALA A 57 11.05 -4.08 28.50
C ALA A 57 11.99 -3.62 29.63
N THR A 58 11.47 -3.49 30.86
CA THR A 58 12.26 -3.11 32.05
C THR A 58 13.34 -4.13 32.41
N LYS A 59 13.29 -5.35 31.85
CA LYS A 59 14.33 -6.38 31.99
C LYS A 59 15.50 -6.24 31.01
N PHE A 60 15.35 -5.42 29.97
CA PHE A 60 16.40 -5.11 28.99
C PHE A 60 17.00 -3.72 29.19
N VAL A 61 16.19 -2.74 29.62
CA VAL A 61 16.63 -1.35 29.89
C VAL A 61 15.89 -0.83 31.12
N ALA A 62 16.60 -0.19 32.05
CA ALA A 62 15.96 0.44 33.20
C ALA A 62 15.19 1.72 32.80
N PRO A 63 14.01 2.01 33.40
CA PRO A 63 13.26 3.25 33.16
C PRO A 63 14.11 4.52 33.30
N LEU A 64 14.99 4.57 34.30
CA LEU A 64 15.92 5.68 34.57
C LEU A 64 16.71 6.18 33.34
N SER A 65 17.05 5.29 32.40
CA SER A 65 17.73 5.67 31.15
C SER A 65 16.87 6.59 30.28
N PHE A 66 15.57 6.32 30.20
CA PHE A 66 14.60 7.14 29.47
C PHE A 66 14.23 8.40 30.25
N GLU A 67 14.13 8.33 31.58
CA GLU A 67 13.87 9.49 32.44
C GLU A 67 14.99 10.53 32.32
N THR A 68 16.24 10.07 32.30
CA THR A 68 17.43 10.90 32.11
C THR A 68 17.47 11.57 30.73
N VAL A 69 17.07 10.85 29.67
CA VAL A 69 17.09 11.36 28.28
C VAL A 69 15.92 12.28 27.97
N THR A 70 14.72 12.01 28.50
CA THR A 70 13.50 12.79 28.21
C THR A 70 13.20 13.89 29.23
N GLY A 71 13.77 13.78 30.44
CA GLY A 71 13.51 14.68 31.57
C GLY A 71 12.08 14.56 32.13
N ARG A 72 11.50 13.35 32.06
CA ARG A 72 10.11 13.00 32.38
C ARG A 72 10.04 11.58 32.95
N ASP A 73 9.12 11.37 33.88
CA ASP A 73 8.79 10.06 34.48
C ASP A 73 8.43 9.03 33.38
N VAL A 74 8.76 7.76 33.60
CA VAL A 74 8.39 6.66 32.69
C VAL A 74 7.22 5.86 33.26
N PHE A 75 6.18 5.64 32.46
CA PHE A 75 5.06 4.78 32.86
C PHE A 75 5.37 3.31 32.55
N VAL A 76 4.99 2.41 33.47
CA VAL A 76 5.17 0.96 33.34
C VAL A 76 3.88 0.22 33.69
N GLU A 77 3.38 0.45 34.91
CA GLU A 77 2.18 -0.21 35.41
C GLU A 77 0.89 0.39 34.83
N MET A 78 -0.14 -0.44 34.67
CA MET A 78 -1.45 -0.03 34.15
C MET A 78 -2.26 0.80 35.16
N PHE A 79 -2.04 0.57 36.45
CA PHE A 79 -2.75 1.22 37.54
C PHE A 79 -1.75 1.90 38.49
N PRO A 80 -1.86 3.21 38.75
CA PRO A 80 -1.07 3.85 39.80
C PRO A 80 -1.41 3.32 41.19
N GLU A 81 -0.42 3.33 42.08
CA GLU A 81 -0.69 3.37 43.52
C GLU A 81 -1.50 4.63 43.86
N HIS A 82 -2.33 4.57 44.91
CA HIS A 82 -3.49 5.46 45.08
C HIS A 82 -3.14 6.96 45.06
N GLY A 83 -3.92 7.76 44.31
CA GLY A 83 -3.84 9.24 44.37
C GLY A 83 -3.88 9.99 43.03
N LYS A 84 -4.07 9.33 41.87
CA LYS A 84 -4.30 10.01 40.58
C LYS A 84 -5.75 9.81 40.14
N GLU A 85 -6.44 10.92 39.87
CA GLU A 85 -7.90 10.97 39.63
C GLU A 85 -8.34 10.58 38.20
N SER A 86 -7.38 10.29 37.32
CA SER A 86 -7.57 10.25 35.87
C SER A 86 -6.90 9.00 35.24
N PRO A 87 -7.53 8.29 34.28
CA PRO A 87 -6.97 7.06 33.72
C PRO A 87 -5.85 7.34 32.72
N TRP A 88 -4.61 6.96 33.06
CA TRP A 88 -3.41 7.18 32.24
C TRP A 88 -3.54 6.80 30.77
N HIS A 89 -4.23 5.70 30.44
CA HIS A 89 -4.41 5.29 29.04
C HIS A 89 -5.26 6.29 28.23
N THR A 90 -6.17 7.04 28.86
CA THR A 90 -6.93 8.13 28.22
C THR A 90 -6.16 9.45 28.19
N GLU A 91 -5.33 9.72 29.20
CA GLU A 91 -4.47 10.90 29.21
C GLU A 91 -3.39 10.81 28.13
N LEU A 92 -2.69 9.68 28.07
CA LEU A 92 -1.58 9.43 27.14
C LEU A 92 -2.06 9.36 25.69
N SER A 93 -3.26 8.81 25.43
CA SER A 93 -3.85 8.84 24.09
C SER A 93 -4.30 10.25 23.67
N SER A 94 -4.93 11.01 24.57
CA SER A 94 -5.36 12.39 24.31
C SER A 94 -4.18 13.36 24.14
N TRP A 95 -3.10 13.12 24.89
CA TRP A 95 -1.89 13.93 24.87
C TRP A 95 -1.05 13.71 23.60
N ALA A 96 -0.98 12.49 23.06
CA ALA A 96 -0.14 12.16 21.92
C ALA A 96 -0.62 12.75 20.57
N GLU A 97 0.33 13.21 19.75
CA GLU A 97 0.12 13.52 18.33
C GLU A 97 0.57 12.37 17.42
N ILE A 98 1.53 11.57 17.90
CA ILE A 98 1.96 10.30 17.31
C ILE A 98 2.33 9.30 18.43
N VAL A 99 1.96 8.04 18.26
CA VAL A 99 2.44 6.93 19.11
C VAL A 99 3.40 6.07 18.30
N VAL A 100 4.56 5.76 18.87
CA VAL A 100 5.66 5.02 18.22
C VAL A 100 6.05 3.85 19.12
N VAL A 101 5.95 2.61 18.63
CA VAL A 101 6.38 1.42 19.39
C VAL A 101 7.70 0.90 18.81
N ALA A 102 8.79 1.09 19.56
CA ALA A 102 10.14 0.72 19.15
C ALA A 102 10.95 0.17 20.35
N PRO A 103 11.48 -1.06 20.28
CA PRO A 103 11.04 -2.13 19.38
C PRO A 103 9.59 -2.55 19.70
N ALA A 104 8.93 -3.15 18.70
CA ALA A 104 7.71 -3.92 18.87
C ALA A 104 8.01 -5.43 18.70
N THR A 105 7.80 -6.22 19.74
CA THR A 105 7.93 -7.68 19.67
C THR A 105 6.74 -8.34 18.95
N ALA A 106 6.93 -9.58 18.49
CA ALA A 106 5.86 -10.38 17.90
C ALA A 106 4.66 -10.59 18.86
N ASP A 107 4.91 -10.72 20.16
CA ASP A 107 3.89 -10.73 21.22
C ASP A 107 3.02 -9.48 21.17
N HIS A 108 3.63 -8.30 21.29
CA HIS A 108 2.90 -7.04 21.34
C HIS A 108 2.14 -6.79 20.04
N ILE A 109 2.76 -7.09 18.88
CA ILE A 109 2.14 -7.04 17.56
C ILE A 109 0.90 -7.95 17.48
N GLY A 110 0.97 -9.17 18.02
CA GLY A 110 -0.16 -10.07 18.10
C GLY A 110 -1.28 -9.55 19.01
N ARG A 111 -0.94 -9.02 20.20
CA ARG A 111 -1.93 -8.47 21.14
C ARG A 111 -2.68 -7.27 20.54
N ILE A 112 -2.00 -6.31 19.91
CA ILE A 112 -2.66 -5.16 19.28
C ILE A 112 -3.42 -5.53 17.98
N ALA A 113 -2.99 -6.57 17.26
CA ALA A 113 -3.74 -7.11 16.11
C ALA A 113 -5.02 -7.84 16.56
N CYS A 114 -4.99 -8.60 17.66
CA CYS A 114 -6.17 -9.20 18.28
C CYS A 114 -7.07 -8.19 19.02
N GLY A 115 -6.59 -6.96 19.26
CA GLY A 115 -7.36 -5.92 19.98
C GLY A 115 -7.36 -6.09 21.50
N LEU A 116 -6.33 -6.73 22.06
CA LEU A 116 -6.16 -6.95 23.49
C LEU A 116 -5.56 -5.71 24.17
N GLY A 117 -6.05 -5.38 25.36
CA GLY A 117 -5.65 -4.23 26.17
C GLY A 117 -5.36 -4.64 27.61
N ASP A 118 -4.27 -5.38 27.78
CA ASP A 118 -3.86 -6.09 29.00
C ASP A 118 -2.61 -5.48 29.68
N ASP A 119 -1.96 -4.50 29.04
CA ASP A 119 -0.96 -3.61 29.64
C ASP A 119 -1.23 -2.14 29.27
N LEU A 120 -0.56 -1.19 29.95
CA LEU A 120 -0.80 0.24 29.72
C LEU A 120 -0.60 0.66 28.26
N LEU A 121 0.39 0.09 27.56
CA LEU A 121 0.72 0.47 26.19
C LEU A 121 -0.32 -0.05 25.19
N THR A 122 -0.74 -1.32 25.34
CA THR A 122 -1.80 -1.91 24.54
C THR A 122 -3.15 -1.23 24.76
N THR A 123 -3.54 -0.95 26.02
CA THR A 123 -4.77 -0.20 26.32
C THR A 123 -4.71 1.24 25.77
N THR A 124 -3.57 1.92 25.86
CA THR A 124 -3.41 3.27 25.27
C THR A 124 -3.53 3.24 23.74
N LEU A 125 -3.00 2.20 23.08
CA LEU A 125 -3.11 2.02 21.63
C LEU A 125 -4.53 1.69 21.15
N LEU A 126 -5.34 1.02 21.97
CA LEU A 126 -6.78 0.84 21.71
C LEU A 126 -7.54 2.16 21.82
N ALA A 127 -7.23 2.97 22.83
CA ALA A 127 -7.85 4.28 23.08
C ALA A 127 -7.29 5.42 22.18
N TYR A 128 -6.53 5.09 21.13
CA TYR A 128 -5.80 6.06 20.31
C TYR A 128 -5.94 5.79 18.81
N GLU A 129 -6.62 6.69 18.10
CA GLU A 129 -7.04 6.51 16.70
C GLU A 129 -6.15 7.23 15.66
N ARG A 130 -5.19 8.07 16.11
CA ARG A 130 -4.40 8.95 15.23
C ARG A 130 -3.16 8.24 14.67
N ARG A 131 -2.12 8.98 14.28
CA ARG A 131 -0.89 8.44 13.66
C ARG A 131 -0.21 7.44 14.62
N ARG A 132 -0.14 6.16 14.24
CA ARG A 132 0.46 5.03 14.98
C ARG A 132 1.62 4.44 14.17
N VAL A 133 2.79 4.28 14.78
CA VAL A 133 4.00 3.71 14.15
C VAL A 133 4.44 2.48 14.95
N ILE A 134 4.73 1.39 14.24
CA ILE A 134 5.27 0.14 14.80
C ILE A 134 6.61 -0.12 14.13
N CYS A 135 7.64 -0.39 14.93
CA CYS A 135 8.99 -0.74 14.49
C CYS A 135 9.31 -2.17 14.97
N PRO A 136 8.98 -3.23 14.18
CA PRO A 136 9.12 -4.60 14.63
C PRO A 136 10.58 -4.98 14.89
N SER A 137 10.81 -5.84 15.89
CA SER A 137 12.10 -6.53 16.03
C SER A 137 11.94 -7.90 16.68
N MET A 138 12.52 -8.92 16.04
CA MET A 138 12.39 -10.33 16.39
C MET A 138 13.40 -11.17 15.60
N ASN A 139 13.58 -12.45 15.95
CA ASN A 139 14.40 -13.37 15.15
C ASN A 139 13.77 -13.57 13.74
N PRO A 140 14.57 -13.76 12.66
CA PRO A 140 14.03 -13.88 11.30
C PRO A 140 13.00 -14.99 11.09
N ARG A 141 13.06 -16.09 11.86
CA ARG A 141 12.04 -17.17 11.83
C ARG A 141 10.70 -16.72 12.42
N MET A 142 10.73 -15.79 13.37
CA MET A 142 9.52 -15.16 13.93
C MET A 142 8.95 -14.15 12.94
N TRP A 143 9.81 -13.37 12.27
CA TRP A 143 9.39 -12.44 11.23
C TRP A 143 8.73 -13.17 10.04
N ALA A 144 9.32 -14.27 9.59
CA ALA A 144 8.79 -15.11 8.51
C ALA A 144 7.56 -15.96 8.92
N ASN A 145 7.10 -15.88 10.17
CA ASN A 145 5.94 -16.66 10.63
C ASN A 145 4.63 -16.12 10.00
N PRO A 146 3.77 -16.96 9.40
CA PRO A 146 2.52 -16.52 8.78
C PRO A 146 1.62 -15.68 9.70
N ALA A 147 1.49 -16.05 10.98
CA ALA A 147 0.66 -15.31 11.93
C ALA A 147 1.22 -13.91 12.24
N VAL A 148 2.55 -13.73 12.22
CA VAL A 148 3.17 -12.40 12.37
C VAL A 148 2.90 -11.54 11.13
N GLN A 149 3.00 -12.11 9.93
CA GLN A 149 2.68 -11.38 8.69
C GLN A 149 1.20 -11.03 8.56
N GLU A 150 0.30 -11.93 8.97
CA GLU A 150 -1.15 -11.67 9.05
C GLU A 150 -1.49 -10.57 10.06
N ASN A 151 -0.88 -10.60 11.25
CA ASN A 151 -1.02 -9.54 12.26
C ASN A 151 -0.51 -8.19 11.73
N LEU A 152 0.67 -8.15 11.07
CA LEU A 152 1.20 -6.94 10.46
C LEU A 152 0.30 -6.39 9.34
N ASN A 153 -0.30 -7.26 8.52
CA ASN A 153 -1.26 -6.85 7.49
C ASN A 153 -2.58 -6.34 8.10
N THR A 154 -3.04 -6.96 9.20
CA THR A 154 -4.19 -6.49 9.99
C THR A 154 -3.93 -5.13 10.64
N LEU A 155 -2.68 -4.83 11.01
CA LEU A 155 -2.31 -3.50 11.51
C LEU A 155 -2.19 -2.47 10.39
N ARG A 156 -1.69 -2.87 9.20
CA ARG A 156 -1.69 -2.00 8.00
C ARG A 156 -3.10 -1.60 7.56
N THR A 157 -4.08 -2.52 7.53
CA THR A 157 -5.49 -2.18 7.22
C THR A 157 -6.11 -1.26 8.28
N ARG A 158 -5.72 -1.39 9.55
CA ARG A 158 -6.10 -0.49 10.66
C ARG A 158 -5.25 0.80 10.73
N GLY A 159 -4.44 1.10 9.72
CA GLY A 159 -3.73 2.37 9.62
C GLY A 159 -2.50 2.55 10.53
N PHE A 160 -1.94 1.46 11.03
CA PHE A 160 -0.61 1.49 11.66
C PHE A 160 0.46 1.54 10.57
N ARG A 161 1.35 2.54 10.63
CA ARG A 161 2.56 2.60 9.80
C ARG A 161 3.57 1.58 10.34
N ILE A 162 4.00 0.66 9.50
CA ILE A 162 5.06 -0.30 9.85
C ILE A 162 6.38 0.21 9.27
N VAL A 163 7.36 0.50 10.14
CA VAL A 163 8.77 0.67 9.73
C VAL A 163 9.35 -0.73 9.67
N ASN A 164 9.65 -1.24 8.47
CA ASN A 164 10.12 -2.61 8.31
C ASN A 164 11.47 -2.84 9.05
N PRO A 165 11.68 -4.03 9.65
CA PRO A 165 12.98 -4.40 10.20
C PRO A 165 14.03 -4.58 9.09
N GLU A 166 15.29 -4.48 9.48
CA GLU A 166 16.46 -4.61 8.60
C GLU A 166 17.02 -6.05 8.58
N ASP A 167 17.82 -6.33 7.54
CA ASP A 167 18.61 -7.55 7.38
C ASP A 167 20.01 -7.41 8.01
N GLY A 168 20.60 -8.52 8.43
CA GLY A 168 21.98 -8.64 8.90
C GLY A 168 22.16 -9.66 10.02
N GLU A 169 23.29 -9.54 10.74
CA GLU A 169 23.57 -10.41 11.88
C GLU A 169 22.69 -10.05 13.10
N MET A 170 22.19 -11.08 13.77
CA MET A 170 21.34 -10.97 14.95
C MET A 170 22.16 -10.81 16.24
N ALA A 171 21.48 -10.63 17.38
CA ALA A 171 22.12 -10.26 18.64
C ALA A 171 23.04 -11.34 19.25
N ARG A 172 23.03 -12.58 18.74
CA ARG A 172 24.02 -13.62 19.07
C ARG A 172 24.87 -13.95 17.83
N PRO A 173 26.21 -13.88 17.91
CA PRO A 173 27.07 -14.24 16.78
C PRO A 173 26.79 -15.65 16.25
N GLY A 174 26.66 -15.78 14.94
CA GLY A 174 26.34 -17.06 14.29
C GLY A 174 24.88 -17.54 14.39
N GLU A 175 23.93 -16.66 14.74
CA GLU A 175 22.51 -16.90 14.47
C GLU A 175 22.15 -16.82 12.98
N ASP A 176 20.90 -17.16 12.64
CA ASP A 176 20.40 -17.06 11.27
C ASP A 176 20.48 -15.61 10.77
N LEU A 177 21.12 -15.41 9.61
CA LEU A 177 21.07 -14.14 8.88
C LEU A 177 19.67 -13.96 8.28
N GLY A 178 19.10 -12.76 8.40
CA GLY A 178 17.83 -12.43 7.76
C GLY A 178 17.17 -11.18 8.32
N ILE A 179 16.04 -10.82 7.69
CA ILE A 179 15.21 -9.68 8.07
C ILE A 179 14.61 -9.90 9.48
N GLY A 180 14.89 -8.99 10.41
CA GLY A 180 14.39 -9.06 11.79
C GLY A 180 15.04 -8.09 12.79
N ARG A 181 16.21 -7.51 12.46
CA ARG A 181 16.85 -6.47 13.28
C ARG A 181 15.96 -5.23 13.32
N LEU A 182 15.84 -4.58 14.48
CA LEU A 182 15.18 -3.28 14.57
C LEU A 182 15.91 -2.30 13.64
N ALA A 183 15.14 -1.61 12.78
CA ALA A 183 15.64 -0.54 11.93
C ALA A 183 16.46 0.49 12.73
N GLU A 184 17.48 1.08 12.11
CA GLU A 184 18.36 2.00 12.83
C GLU A 184 17.60 3.24 13.35
N PRO A 185 18.00 3.81 14.51
CA PRO A 185 17.26 4.90 15.16
C PRO A 185 16.99 6.10 14.26
N GLU A 186 17.91 6.41 13.35
CA GLU A 186 17.81 7.46 12.34
C GLU A 186 16.68 7.19 11.33
N THR A 187 16.47 5.93 10.92
CA THR A 187 15.37 5.51 10.03
C THR A 187 14.02 5.69 10.72
N ILE A 188 13.93 5.29 12.00
CA ILE A 188 12.72 5.47 12.82
C ILE A 188 12.44 6.96 13.04
N PHE A 189 13.48 7.74 13.37
CA PHE A 189 13.39 9.20 13.52
C PHE A 189 12.91 9.89 12.24
N ALA A 190 13.44 9.50 11.07
CA ALA A 190 13.08 10.07 9.78
C ALA A 190 11.59 9.83 9.42
N GLU A 191 11.07 8.61 9.64
CA GLU A 191 9.65 8.31 9.44
C GLU A 191 8.75 9.08 10.41
N VAL A 192 9.13 9.15 11.69
CA VAL A 192 8.36 9.91 12.72
C VAL A 192 8.37 11.41 12.41
N LYS A 193 9.50 11.96 11.98
CA LYS A 193 9.61 13.34 11.49
C LYS A 193 8.74 13.56 10.26
N HIS A 194 8.80 12.67 9.26
CA HIS A 194 7.94 12.76 8.09
C HIS A 194 6.46 12.83 8.47
N LEU A 195 5.99 11.91 9.31
CA LEU A 195 4.59 11.85 9.75
C LEU A 195 4.16 13.05 10.61
N LEU A 196 5.07 13.76 11.28
CA LEU A 196 4.75 14.96 12.08
C LEU A 196 4.89 16.28 11.29
N SER A 197 5.72 16.29 10.23
CA SER A 197 6.03 17.45 9.40
C SER A 197 5.36 17.43 8.02
N ALA A 198 4.67 16.35 7.64
CA ALA A 198 3.94 16.25 6.37
C ALA A 198 2.99 17.45 6.18
N PRO A 199 3.16 18.23 5.09
CA PRO A 199 2.38 19.45 4.88
C PRO A 199 0.90 19.09 4.77
N GLN A 200 0.01 19.89 5.36
CA GLN A 200 -1.44 19.66 5.29
C GLN A 200 -2.06 20.48 4.16
N ASP A 201 -1.39 20.49 3.01
CA ASP A 201 -1.64 21.41 1.90
C ASP A 201 -2.58 20.85 0.82
N LEU A 202 -2.84 19.54 0.84
CA LEU A 202 -3.95 18.93 0.11
C LEU A 202 -5.27 18.96 0.90
N ARG A 203 -5.34 19.64 2.06
CA ARG A 203 -6.55 19.69 2.89
C ARG A 203 -7.73 20.28 2.12
N GLY A 204 -8.74 19.45 1.88
CA GLY A 204 -9.96 19.80 1.12
C GLY A 204 -9.85 19.58 -0.39
N VAL A 205 -8.67 19.20 -0.89
CA VAL A 205 -8.45 18.84 -2.29
C VAL A 205 -8.85 17.38 -2.50
N LYS A 206 -9.63 17.12 -3.56
CA LYS A 206 -10.08 15.77 -3.93
C LYS A 206 -9.12 15.15 -4.93
N VAL A 207 -8.47 14.05 -4.53
CA VAL A 207 -7.46 13.36 -5.34
C VAL A 207 -7.99 12.00 -5.77
N LEU A 208 -8.10 11.80 -7.09
CA LEU A 208 -8.43 10.53 -7.70
C LEU A 208 -7.13 9.82 -8.10
N VAL A 209 -6.99 8.55 -7.70
CA VAL A 209 -5.80 7.74 -7.98
C VAL A 209 -6.21 6.43 -8.63
N THR A 210 -5.51 6.00 -9.67
CA THR A 210 -5.63 4.62 -10.18
C THR A 210 -4.42 3.79 -9.78
N GLY A 211 -4.65 2.53 -9.41
CA GLY A 211 -3.63 1.57 -9.00
C GLY A 211 -3.93 0.13 -9.42
N GLY A 212 -3.01 -0.78 -9.09
CA GLY A 212 -3.07 -2.18 -9.52
C GLY A 212 -2.74 -2.39 -11.00
N ARG A 213 -3.22 -3.50 -11.54
CA ARG A 213 -3.22 -3.87 -12.97
C ARG A 213 -4.65 -4.16 -13.41
N THR A 214 -4.93 -4.20 -14.71
CA THR A 214 -6.19 -4.81 -15.21
C THR A 214 -5.94 -6.24 -15.66
N GLU A 215 -6.97 -7.08 -15.52
CA GLU A 215 -6.95 -8.50 -15.89
C GLU A 215 -8.12 -8.76 -16.85
N GLU A 216 -7.82 -8.93 -18.13
CA GLU A 216 -8.81 -9.16 -19.18
C GLU A 216 -9.05 -10.67 -19.34
N SER A 217 -10.30 -11.13 -19.30
CA SER A 217 -10.62 -12.56 -19.32
C SER A 217 -10.69 -13.13 -20.73
N TRP A 218 -9.92 -14.19 -20.99
CA TRP A 218 -10.04 -15.01 -22.20
C TRP A 218 -11.11 -16.09 -22.04
N ASP A 219 -11.05 -16.79 -20.91
CA ASP A 219 -12.02 -17.76 -20.43
C ASP A 219 -12.13 -17.65 -18.89
N PRO A 220 -12.98 -18.43 -18.18
CA PRO A 220 -13.15 -18.29 -16.73
C PRO A 220 -11.94 -18.70 -15.87
N VAL A 221 -10.80 -19.06 -16.48
CA VAL A 221 -9.58 -19.56 -15.84
C VAL A 221 -8.33 -18.80 -16.29
N ARG A 222 -8.35 -18.17 -17.47
CA ARG A 222 -7.19 -17.54 -18.13
C ARG A 222 -7.41 -16.04 -18.36
N VAL A 223 -6.43 -15.23 -17.97
CA VAL A 223 -6.45 -13.77 -18.14
C VAL A 223 -5.20 -13.23 -18.85
N LEU A 224 -5.35 -12.16 -19.61
CA LEU A 224 -4.27 -11.26 -20.04
C LEU A 224 -4.07 -10.19 -18.97
N THR A 225 -2.84 -9.99 -18.49
CA THR A 225 -2.53 -9.01 -17.44
C THR A 225 -1.10 -8.49 -17.56
N ASN A 226 -0.94 -7.21 -17.25
CA ASN A 226 0.37 -6.58 -17.08
C ASN A 226 1.09 -7.13 -15.83
N ARG A 227 2.43 -7.19 -15.84
CA ARG A 227 3.25 -7.69 -14.72
C ARG A 227 3.42 -6.68 -13.56
N ALA A 228 2.40 -5.87 -13.29
CA ALA A 228 2.47 -4.80 -12.29
C ALA A 228 2.08 -5.28 -10.87
N SER A 229 2.72 -4.67 -9.86
CA SER A 229 2.42 -4.90 -8.44
C SER A 229 1.36 -3.94 -7.87
N GLY A 230 1.10 -2.82 -8.54
CA GLY A 230 0.21 -1.74 -8.07
C GLY A 230 0.81 -0.80 -7.03
N ARG A 231 2.02 -1.08 -6.48
CA ARG A 231 2.62 -0.34 -5.34
C ARG A 231 2.69 1.19 -5.50
N MET A 232 2.81 1.71 -6.73
CA MET A 232 2.95 3.15 -6.98
C MET A 232 1.67 3.93 -6.62
N GLY A 233 0.52 3.52 -7.13
CA GLY A 233 -0.76 4.18 -6.83
C GLY A 233 -1.15 4.08 -5.36
N PHE A 234 -0.75 3.01 -4.68
CA PHE A 234 -0.98 2.84 -3.25
C PHE A 234 -0.11 3.79 -2.42
N ALA A 235 1.15 4.02 -2.82
CA ALA A 235 2.03 5.02 -2.21
C ALA A 235 1.54 6.46 -2.46
N LEU A 236 1.06 6.77 -3.68
CA LEU A 236 0.45 8.08 -4.00
C LEU A 236 -0.82 8.34 -3.17
N ALA A 237 -1.67 7.33 -3.01
CA ALA A 237 -2.87 7.40 -2.16
C ALA A 237 -2.52 7.52 -0.66
N GLU A 238 -1.48 6.83 -0.17
CA GLU A 238 -0.98 6.94 1.21
C GLU A 238 -0.46 8.37 1.50
N GLU A 239 0.40 8.90 0.63
CA GLU A 239 1.04 10.23 0.75
C GLU A 239 0.03 11.38 0.59
N ALA A 240 -0.85 11.35 -0.42
CA ALA A 240 -1.87 12.40 -0.61
C ALA A 240 -2.79 12.51 0.60
N ARG A 241 -3.22 11.37 1.15
CA ARG A 241 -4.00 11.28 2.40
C ARG A 241 -3.19 11.78 3.61
N GLU A 242 -1.89 11.49 3.69
CA GLU A 242 -1.02 12.00 4.76
C GLU A 242 -0.89 13.53 4.74
N ARG A 243 -1.04 14.15 3.56
CA ARG A 243 -1.17 15.61 3.35
C ARG A 243 -2.59 16.18 3.48
N GLY A 244 -3.58 15.36 3.85
CA GLY A 244 -4.95 15.78 4.13
C GLY A 244 -5.92 15.78 2.93
N ALA A 245 -5.54 15.17 1.80
CA ALA A 245 -6.43 14.98 0.66
C ALA A 245 -7.67 14.13 0.99
N ASP A 246 -8.79 14.41 0.32
CA ASP A 246 -9.90 13.47 0.18
C ASP A 246 -9.60 12.51 -0.98
N VAL A 247 -9.16 11.28 -0.67
CA VAL A 247 -8.63 10.34 -1.68
C VAL A 247 -9.66 9.31 -2.11
N SER A 248 -9.92 9.25 -3.41
CA SER A 248 -10.60 8.12 -4.08
C SER A 248 -9.56 7.28 -4.83
N LEU A 249 -9.48 5.98 -4.53
CA LEU A 249 -8.53 5.03 -5.12
C LEU A 249 -9.31 3.97 -5.90
N ILE A 250 -9.18 3.99 -7.22
CA ILE A 250 -9.67 2.92 -8.11
C ILE A 250 -8.52 1.92 -8.28
N SER A 251 -8.69 0.68 -7.83
CA SER A 251 -7.66 -0.35 -7.94
C SER A 251 -8.17 -1.59 -8.64
N GLY A 252 -7.43 -2.04 -9.66
CA GLY A 252 -7.48 -3.43 -10.09
C GLY A 252 -6.71 -4.35 -9.13
N PRO A 253 -6.56 -5.65 -9.47
CA PRO A 253 -5.80 -6.61 -8.66
C PRO A 253 -4.38 -6.14 -8.29
N SER A 254 -4.00 -6.39 -7.04
CA SER A 254 -2.72 -6.01 -6.46
C SER A 254 -2.41 -6.88 -5.23
N GLU A 255 -1.12 -7.11 -4.99
CA GLU A 255 -0.58 -7.77 -3.79
C GLU A 255 -0.55 -6.84 -2.55
N VAL A 256 -0.89 -5.56 -2.74
CA VAL A 256 -0.66 -4.50 -1.74
C VAL A 256 -1.91 -4.27 -0.90
N VAL A 257 -1.72 -4.09 0.41
CA VAL A 257 -2.79 -3.70 1.33
C VAL A 257 -3.17 -2.23 1.06
N PRO A 258 -4.45 -1.91 0.77
CA PRO A 258 -4.89 -0.53 0.57
C PRO A 258 -4.63 0.34 1.82
N PRO A 259 -4.19 1.61 1.68
CA PRO A 259 -3.99 2.49 2.82
C PRO A 259 -5.32 2.81 3.52
N SER A 260 -5.30 2.82 4.86
CA SER A 260 -6.49 3.14 5.66
C SER A 260 -6.96 4.59 5.45
N GLY A 261 -8.27 4.80 5.30
CA GLY A 261 -8.84 6.15 5.17
C GLY A 261 -8.82 6.75 3.76
N VAL A 262 -8.78 5.90 2.73
CA VAL A 262 -9.09 6.28 1.33
C VAL A 262 -10.36 5.55 0.88
N ARG A 263 -11.15 6.13 -0.03
CA ARG A 263 -12.30 5.43 -0.64
C ARG A 263 -11.78 4.46 -1.70
N LEU A 264 -11.85 3.16 -1.44
CA LEU A 264 -11.41 2.12 -2.38
C LEU A 264 -12.57 1.66 -3.28
N THR A 265 -12.44 1.86 -4.58
CA THR A 265 -13.25 1.15 -5.59
C THR A 265 -12.40 0.03 -6.19
N ARG A 266 -12.88 -1.22 -6.14
CA ARG A 266 -12.23 -2.36 -6.80
C ARG A 266 -12.81 -2.57 -8.20
N ILE A 267 -11.95 -2.87 -9.16
CA ILE A 267 -12.28 -3.27 -10.53
C ILE A 267 -11.48 -4.51 -10.92
N THR A 268 -11.76 -5.09 -12.08
CA THR A 268 -10.94 -6.13 -12.71
C THR A 268 -10.42 -5.70 -14.09
N THR A 269 -11.29 -5.24 -14.99
CA THR A 269 -10.95 -4.95 -16.40
C THR A 269 -10.66 -3.48 -16.70
N ALA A 270 -10.01 -3.21 -17.83
CA ALA A 270 -9.77 -1.87 -18.36
C ALA A 270 -11.08 -1.07 -18.56
N HIS A 271 -12.13 -1.72 -19.09
CA HIS A 271 -13.44 -1.08 -19.24
C HIS A 271 -14.06 -0.69 -17.89
N GLN A 272 -13.97 -1.56 -16.87
CA GLN A 272 -14.45 -1.22 -15.52
C GLN A 272 -13.64 -0.07 -14.90
N MET A 273 -12.32 0.00 -15.16
CA MET A 273 -11.53 1.16 -14.75
C MET A 273 -11.96 2.43 -15.50
N ALA A 274 -12.21 2.36 -16.81
CA ALA A 274 -12.67 3.50 -17.61
C ALA A 274 -13.96 4.10 -17.05
N GLU A 275 -14.99 3.28 -16.82
CA GLU A 275 -16.27 3.73 -16.26
C GLU A 275 -16.15 4.27 -14.83
N ALA A 276 -15.32 3.64 -13.98
CA ALA A 276 -15.04 4.15 -12.64
C ALA A 276 -14.30 5.50 -12.69
N VAL A 277 -13.30 5.65 -13.56
CA VAL A 277 -12.55 6.92 -13.71
C VAL A 277 -13.47 8.02 -14.23
N LYS A 278 -14.24 7.79 -15.30
CA LYS A 278 -15.19 8.78 -15.86
C LYS A 278 -16.14 9.32 -14.78
N ARG A 279 -16.73 8.42 -13.97
CA ARG A 279 -17.69 8.77 -12.91
C ARG A 279 -17.04 9.60 -11.79
N GLU A 280 -15.87 9.20 -11.30
CA GLU A 280 -15.20 9.90 -10.20
C GLU A 280 -14.53 11.22 -10.67
N PHE A 281 -14.07 11.29 -11.92
CA PHE A 281 -13.26 12.40 -12.46
C PHE A 281 -13.97 13.75 -12.41
N HIS A 282 -15.29 13.78 -12.59
CA HIS A 282 -16.07 15.01 -12.45
C HIS A 282 -15.90 15.67 -11.07
N TYR A 283 -15.69 14.87 -10.02
CA TYR A 283 -15.62 15.34 -8.63
C TYR A 283 -14.20 15.58 -8.09
N CYS A 284 -13.14 15.18 -8.80
CA CYS A 284 -11.76 15.37 -8.36
C CYS A 284 -11.13 16.67 -8.88
N ASN A 285 -10.16 17.20 -8.13
CA ASN A 285 -9.29 18.31 -8.52
C ASN A 285 -8.01 17.80 -9.21
N ILE A 286 -7.51 16.63 -8.78
CA ILE A 286 -6.25 16.02 -9.22
C ILE A 286 -6.53 14.57 -9.60
N LEU A 287 -5.97 14.11 -10.72
CA LEU A 287 -6.01 12.72 -11.17
C LEU A 287 -4.58 12.16 -11.33
N LEU A 288 -4.29 11.04 -10.67
CA LEU A 288 -3.02 10.32 -10.73
C LEU A 288 -3.22 8.94 -11.40
N MET A 289 -3.00 8.86 -12.71
CA MET A 289 -3.21 7.65 -13.51
C MET A 289 -1.99 6.73 -13.49
N SER A 290 -1.83 5.96 -12.41
CA SER A 290 -0.67 5.09 -12.17
C SER A 290 -0.95 3.58 -12.28
N ALA A 291 -2.18 3.18 -12.61
CA ALA A 291 -2.52 1.78 -12.86
C ALA A 291 -1.90 1.26 -14.16
N ALA A 292 -1.52 -0.02 -14.17
CA ALA A 292 -1.09 -0.72 -15.37
C ALA A 292 -2.29 -1.29 -16.14
N VAL A 293 -3.06 -0.41 -16.78
CA VAL A 293 -4.16 -0.76 -17.70
C VAL A 293 -3.61 -1.55 -18.88
N SER A 294 -4.33 -2.60 -19.33
CA SER A 294 -3.96 -3.32 -20.55
C SER A 294 -4.43 -2.56 -21.79
N ASP A 295 -3.55 -2.38 -22.77
CA ASP A 295 -3.84 -1.70 -24.04
C ASP A 295 -4.70 -2.55 -25.00
N TYR A 296 -4.87 -3.85 -24.70
CA TYR A 296 -5.65 -4.81 -25.47
C TYR A 296 -6.54 -5.67 -24.56
N THR A 297 -7.69 -6.08 -25.08
CA THR A 297 -8.61 -7.05 -24.47
C THR A 297 -9.05 -8.08 -25.52
N PHE A 298 -9.77 -9.13 -25.12
CA PHE A 298 -10.21 -10.18 -26.05
C PHE A 298 -11.43 -9.73 -26.84
N GLY A 299 -11.43 -9.92 -28.17
CA GLY A 299 -12.57 -9.60 -29.02
C GLY A 299 -13.83 -10.42 -28.69
N GLN A 300 -13.65 -11.61 -28.11
CA GLN A 300 -14.69 -12.41 -27.48
C GLN A 300 -14.10 -13.15 -26.26
N THR A 301 -14.80 -13.12 -25.11
CA THR A 301 -14.49 -13.94 -23.93
C THR A 301 -15.31 -15.23 -23.96
N ALA A 302 -14.65 -16.38 -23.82
CA ALA A 302 -15.32 -17.67 -23.75
C ALA A 302 -16.06 -17.84 -22.42
N GLN A 303 -17.32 -18.27 -22.47
CA GLN A 303 -18.13 -18.56 -21.27
C GLN A 303 -17.69 -19.86 -20.56
N ASN A 304 -16.94 -20.72 -21.24
CA ASN A 304 -16.44 -22.00 -20.74
C ASN A 304 -14.93 -22.07 -20.90
N LYS A 305 -14.26 -22.81 -20.01
CA LYS A 305 -12.81 -23.08 -20.10
C LYS A 305 -12.47 -23.78 -21.42
N ILE A 306 -11.59 -23.16 -22.22
CA ILE A 306 -11.13 -23.70 -23.51
C ILE A 306 -10.33 -24.99 -23.26
N LYS A 307 -10.64 -26.06 -23.98
CA LYS A 307 -10.17 -27.42 -23.69
C LYS A 307 -8.82 -27.69 -24.35
N LYS A 308 -8.15 -28.75 -23.90
CA LYS A 308 -6.95 -29.26 -24.57
C LYS A 308 -7.40 -30.24 -25.64
N GLY A 309 -7.34 -29.85 -26.91
CA GLY A 309 -7.81 -30.64 -28.05
C GLY A 309 -8.72 -29.87 -29.02
N ASP A 310 -9.13 -28.65 -28.66
CA ASP A 310 -9.58 -27.65 -29.65
C ASP A 310 -8.39 -27.31 -30.58
N PRO A 311 -8.60 -26.88 -31.84
CA PRO A 311 -7.51 -26.42 -32.73
C PRO A 311 -6.67 -25.31 -32.09
N ASP A 312 -5.41 -25.15 -32.52
CA ASP A 312 -4.50 -24.13 -31.97
C ASP A 312 -5.19 -22.75 -31.94
N PRO A 313 -5.53 -22.21 -30.75
CA PRO A 313 -6.61 -21.24 -30.68
C PRO A 313 -6.11 -19.84 -31.00
N GLU A 314 -6.59 -19.30 -32.11
CA GLU A 314 -6.34 -17.91 -32.51
C GLU A 314 -6.85 -16.93 -31.45
N ILE A 315 -5.94 -16.11 -30.90
CA ILE A 315 -6.26 -15.12 -29.89
C ILE A 315 -6.52 -13.77 -30.59
N ASN A 316 -7.79 -13.50 -30.89
CA ASN A 316 -8.22 -12.20 -31.40
C ASN A 316 -8.20 -11.15 -30.29
N LEU A 317 -7.24 -10.22 -30.35
CA LEU A 317 -7.12 -9.08 -29.44
C LEU A 317 -7.63 -7.80 -30.11
N VAL A 318 -8.43 -7.02 -29.38
CA VAL A 318 -8.92 -5.70 -29.78
C VAL A 318 -8.36 -4.62 -28.83
N PRO A 319 -8.07 -3.40 -29.31
CA PRO A 319 -7.60 -2.32 -28.43
C PRO A 319 -8.62 -1.96 -27.34
N THR A 320 -8.14 -1.54 -26.17
CA THR A 320 -8.99 -1.00 -25.10
C THR A 320 -9.26 0.50 -25.27
N GLU A 321 -10.20 1.04 -24.48
CA GLU A 321 -10.45 2.48 -24.44
C GLU A 321 -9.26 3.23 -23.79
N ASP A 322 -8.68 4.19 -24.51
CA ASP A 322 -7.66 5.09 -23.97
C ASP A 322 -8.26 6.08 -22.98
N ILE A 323 -8.40 5.63 -21.72
CA ILE A 323 -9.01 6.37 -20.61
C ILE A 323 -8.47 7.79 -20.51
N LEU A 324 -7.15 7.99 -20.69
CA LEU A 324 -6.52 9.31 -20.62
C LEU A 324 -6.97 10.23 -21.76
N ARG A 325 -7.01 9.75 -22.99
CA ARG A 325 -7.46 10.52 -24.16
C ARG A 325 -8.97 10.76 -24.16
N GLY A 326 -9.75 9.90 -23.50
CA GLY A 326 -11.18 10.10 -23.28
C GLY A 326 -11.49 11.23 -22.29
N ILE A 327 -10.78 11.29 -21.16
CA ILE A 327 -11.06 12.28 -20.10
C ILE A 327 -10.33 13.62 -20.28
N SER A 328 -9.17 13.66 -20.93
CA SER A 328 -8.37 14.89 -21.04
C SER A 328 -9.06 15.99 -21.85
N LYS A 329 -9.94 15.63 -22.79
CA LYS A 329 -10.83 16.58 -23.49
C LYS A 329 -11.73 17.38 -22.55
N ASN A 330 -12.12 16.79 -21.40
CA ASN A 330 -13.03 17.38 -20.42
C ASN A 330 -12.30 17.76 -19.12
N LYS A 331 -10.99 18.01 -19.21
CA LYS A 331 -10.08 18.28 -18.10
C LYS A 331 -10.47 19.53 -17.30
N GLY A 332 -10.58 20.68 -17.96
CA GLY A 332 -10.71 21.99 -17.31
C GLY A 332 -9.57 22.24 -16.31
N ASN A 333 -9.86 22.86 -15.18
CA ASN A 333 -8.85 23.24 -14.17
C ASN A 333 -8.33 22.05 -13.32
N ARG A 334 -8.34 20.82 -13.84
CA ARG A 334 -7.88 19.60 -13.14
C ARG A 334 -6.45 19.25 -13.54
N VAL A 335 -5.60 18.96 -12.56
CA VAL A 335 -4.24 18.46 -12.81
C VAL A 335 -4.30 16.97 -13.12
N ILE A 336 -3.84 16.57 -14.31
CA ILE A 336 -3.75 15.16 -14.73
C ILE A 336 -2.27 14.74 -14.81
N VAL A 337 -1.92 13.74 -14.00
CA VAL A 337 -0.63 13.05 -14.04
C VAL A 337 -0.79 11.69 -14.71
N GLY A 338 -0.09 11.49 -15.83
CA GLY A 338 0.04 10.18 -16.47
C GLY A 338 1.34 9.48 -16.09
N PHE A 339 1.37 8.16 -16.24
CA PHE A 339 2.59 7.36 -16.13
C PHE A 339 3.00 6.80 -17.49
N ALA A 340 4.31 6.72 -17.74
CA ALA A 340 4.92 6.12 -18.93
C ALA A 340 5.99 5.10 -18.51
N LEU A 341 6.00 3.94 -19.16
CA LEU A 341 6.95 2.86 -18.89
C LEU A 341 7.60 2.47 -20.21
N GLU A 342 8.80 3.00 -20.45
CA GLU A 342 9.44 2.97 -21.75
C GLU A 342 10.78 2.22 -21.63
N THR A 343 11.03 1.25 -22.51
CA THR A 343 12.32 0.53 -22.55
C THR A 343 13.42 1.34 -23.24
N GLU A 344 13.03 2.20 -24.18
CA GLU A 344 13.89 3.00 -25.07
C GLU A 344 13.28 4.40 -25.23
N ASN A 345 14.10 5.41 -25.60
CA ASN A 345 13.68 6.80 -25.90
C ASN A 345 12.67 7.40 -24.88
N VAL A 346 12.96 7.16 -23.59
CA VAL A 346 12.04 7.37 -22.46
C VAL A 346 11.50 8.80 -22.39
N LEU A 347 12.34 9.80 -22.64
CA LEU A 347 11.96 11.21 -22.59
C LEU A 347 11.07 11.59 -23.78
N ASP A 348 11.43 11.16 -25.00
CA ASP A 348 10.72 11.54 -26.24
C ASP A 348 9.33 10.89 -26.31
N ASN A 349 9.22 9.61 -25.95
CA ASN A 349 7.93 8.92 -25.86
C ASN A 349 7.04 9.54 -24.76
N ALA A 350 7.61 9.93 -23.62
CA ALA A 350 6.88 10.59 -22.55
C ALA A 350 6.44 12.02 -22.92
N LEU A 351 7.28 12.80 -23.59
CA LEU A 351 6.94 14.13 -24.13
C LEU A 351 5.85 14.04 -25.21
N ARG A 352 5.86 12.99 -26.04
CA ARG A 352 4.78 12.71 -27.01
C ARG A 352 3.47 12.43 -26.28
N LYS A 353 3.49 11.51 -25.30
CA LYS A 353 2.32 11.14 -24.47
C LYS A 353 1.74 12.31 -23.66
N LEU A 354 2.61 13.21 -23.17
CA LEU A 354 2.26 14.46 -22.48
C LEU A 354 1.42 15.38 -23.39
N ARG A 355 1.87 15.57 -24.64
CA ARG A 355 1.17 16.38 -25.66
C ARG A 355 -0.12 15.71 -26.15
N GLU A 356 -0.04 14.50 -26.70
CA GLU A 356 -1.15 13.74 -27.29
C GLU A 356 -2.34 13.53 -26.35
N LYS A 357 -2.09 13.50 -25.03
CA LYS A 357 -3.11 13.26 -24.01
C LYS A 357 -3.35 14.49 -23.10
N HIS A 358 -2.82 15.67 -23.47
CA HIS A 358 -3.00 16.97 -22.81
C HIS A 358 -2.73 16.95 -21.28
N LEU A 359 -1.72 16.19 -20.87
CA LEU A 359 -1.36 15.95 -19.47
C LEU A 359 -0.55 17.13 -18.90
N ASP A 360 -0.55 17.29 -17.59
CA ASP A 360 0.25 18.33 -16.90
C ASP A 360 1.64 17.80 -16.52
N ILE A 361 1.69 16.53 -16.13
CA ILE A 361 2.90 15.79 -15.80
C ILE A 361 2.82 14.40 -16.42
N VAL A 362 3.93 13.94 -16.99
CA VAL A 362 4.18 12.50 -17.21
C VAL A 362 5.32 12.05 -16.29
N VAL A 363 5.06 11.01 -15.51
CA VAL A 363 6.09 10.31 -14.73
C VAL A 363 6.57 9.13 -15.57
N ALA A 364 7.78 9.26 -16.12
CA ALA A 364 8.37 8.28 -17.02
C ALA A 364 9.44 7.45 -16.30
N ASN A 365 9.44 6.12 -16.46
CA ASN A 365 10.49 5.26 -15.91
C ASN A 365 10.86 4.10 -16.85
N ASN A 366 12.09 3.59 -16.72
CA ASN A 366 12.58 2.49 -17.55
C ASN A 366 12.62 1.17 -16.75
N PRO A 367 11.93 0.10 -17.18
CA PRO A 367 11.87 -1.18 -16.45
C PRO A 367 13.14 -2.04 -16.55
N LEU A 368 14.10 -1.66 -17.40
CA LEU A 368 15.38 -2.37 -17.60
C LEU A 368 16.52 -1.76 -16.78
N ALA A 369 16.34 -0.54 -16.23
CA ALA A 369 17.31 0.10 -15.36
C ALA A 369 17.41 -0.62 -14.00
N LYS A 370 18.63 -0.88 -13.53
CA LYS A 370 18.87 -1.71 -12.33
C LYS A 370 18.24 -1.09 -11.07
N GLY A 371 17.18 -1.70 -10.57
CA GLY A 371 16.42 -1.24 -9.39
C GLY A 371 15.15 -0.44 -9.73
N SER A 372 14.89 -0.14 -11.00
CA SER A 372 13.62 0.40 -11.50
C SER A 372 12.79 -0.73 -12.10
N GLY A 373 11.55 -0.90 -11.65
CA GLY A 373 10.69 -1.98 -12.16
C GLY A 373 9.45 -2.27 -11.31
N PHE A 374 8.60 -3.16 -11.81
CA PHE A 374 7.29 -3.42 -11.21
C PHE A 374 7.33 -3.98 -9.78
N GLN A 375 8.14 -5.01 -9.51
CA GLN A 375 8.13 -5.78 -8.25
C GLN A 375 9.13 -5.32 -7.19
N VAL A 376 10.07 -4.43 -7.54
CA VAL A 376 11.03 -3.82 -6.59
C VAL A 376 10.37 -2.70 -5.77
N GLU A 377 10.95 -2.36 -4.62
CA GLU A 377 10.43 -1.27 -3.75
C GLU A 377 10.94 0.12 -4.16
N THR A 378 12.03 0.17 -4.94
CA THR A 378 12.62 1.37 -5.50
C THR A 378 12.07 1.72 -6.90
N ASN A 379 12.31 2.94 -7.34
CA ASN A 379 12.15 3.38 -8.73
C ASN A 379 13.17 4.49 -9.04
N GLN A 380 13.55 4.65 -10.32
CA GLN A 380 14.21 5.86 -10.83
C GLN A 380 13.28 6.43 -11.90
N VAL A 381 12.91 7.72 -11.80
CA VAL A 381 11.88 8.30 -12.66
C VAL A 381 12.27 9.68 -13.15
N PHE A 382 11.78 10.05 -14.34
CA PHE A 382 11.74 11.43 -14.81
C PHE A 382 10.34 11.98 -14.57
N ILE A 383 10.23 13.10 -13.86
CA ILE A 383 9.00 13.89 -13.80
C ILE A 383 9.11 14.95 -14.89
N ILE A 384 8.21 14.88 -15.88
CA ILE A 384 8.24 15.71 -17.09
C ILE A 384 6.97 16.58 -17.08
N HIS A 385 7.14 17.89 -16.99
CA HIS A 385 6.05 18.86 -16.91
C HIS A 385 5.62 19.38 -18.29
N ARG A 386 4.38 19.87 -18.42
CA ARG A 386 3.79 20.42 -19.66
C ARG A 386 4.60 21.54 -20.31
N ASN A 387 5.31 22.35 -19.52
CA ASN A 387 6.23 23.40 -19.96
C ASN A 387 7.58 22.88 -20.49
N GLY A 388 7.80 21.56 -20.52
CA GLY A 388 9.04 20.91 -20.96
C GLY A 388 10.11 20.75 -19.87
N SER A 389 9.90 21.22 -18.63
CA SER A 389 10.90 21.02 -17.57
C SER A 389 10.93 19.56 -17.08
N VAL A 390 12.14 19.01 -16.96
CA VAL A 390 12.38 17.60 -16.57
C VAL A 390 13.17 17.52 -15.26
N GLN A 391 12.65 16.77 -14.29
CA GLN A 391 13.32 16.43 -13.05
C GLN A 391 13.74 14.94 -13.07
N ASP A 392 15.04 14.67 -13.10
CA ASP A 392 15.61 13.32 -12.89
C ASP A 392 15.63 13.00 -11.39
N LEU A 393 14.77 12.08 -10.96
CA LEU A 393 14.78 11.56 -9.60
C LEU A 393 15.64 10.30 -9.53
N PRO A 394 16.71 10.30 -8.70
CA PRO A 394 17.61 9.16 -8.56
C PRO A 394 16.88 7.96 -7.96
N LEU A 395 17.53 6.79 -7.98
CA LEU A 395 16.97 5.55 -7.43
C LEU A 395 16.59 5.70 -5.95
N GLN A 396 15.28 5.82 -5.69
CA GLN A 396 14.67 6.09 -4.38
C GLN A 396 13.49 5.13 -4.13
N SER A 397 12.95 5.09 -2.91
CA SER A 397 11.76 4.29 -2.62
C SER A 397 10.52 4.82 -3.34
N LYS A 398 9.55 3.95 -3.62
CA LYS A 398 8.24 4.35 -4.21
C LYS A 398 7.45 5.34 -3.33
N ARG A 399 7.78 5.50 -2.05
CA ARG A 399 7.23 6.55 -1.16
C ARG A 399 7.89 7.91 -1.36
N GLU A 400 9.21 7.96 -1.49
CA GLU A 400 9.92 9.20 -1.82
C GLU A 400 9.53 9.68 -3.22
N VAL A 401 9.45 8.78 -4.20
CA VAL A 401 8.93 9.10 -5.54
C VAL A 401 7.48 9.60 -5.48
N ALA A 402 6.61 9.02 -4.64
CA ALA A 402 5.26 9.53 -4.44
C ALA A 402 5.23 10.95 -3.83
N ARG A 403 6.14 11.24 -2.88
CA ARG A 403 6.31 12.56 -2.27
C ARG A 403 6.71 13.61 -3.31
N GLU A 404 7.73 13.33 -4.13
CA GLU A 404 8.20 14.29 -5.13
C GLU A 404 7.18 14.52 -6.25
N ILE A 405 6.45 13.48 -6.69
CA ILE A 405 5.32 13.65 -7.63
C ILE A 405 4.25 14.56 -7.03
N LEU A 406 3.92 14.40 -5.74
CA LEU A 406 2.93 15.25 -5.08
C LEU A 406 3.47 16.66 -4.74
N ASN A 407 4.79 16.86 -4.69
CA ASN A 407 5.40 18.20 -4.65
C ASN A 407 5.18 18.92 -5.99
N ALA A 408 5.57 18.29 -7.10
CA ALA A 408 5.40 18.80 -8.45
C ALA A 408 3.93 19.08 -8.81
N VAL A 409 3.00 18.21 -8.40
CA VAL A 409 1.56 18.43 -8.54
C VAL A 409 1.07 19.62 -7.72
N MET A 410 1.55 19.80 -6.48
CA MET A 410 1.11 20.91 -5.63
C MET A 410 1.69 22.27 -6.05
N GLU A 411 2.82 22.29 -6.74
CA GLU A 411 3.33 23.48 -7.41
C GLU A 411 2.38 23.92 -8.54
N LEU A 412 2.06 23.02 -9.47
CA LEU A 412 1.11 23.27 -10.56
C LEU A 412 -0.32 23.55 -10.08
N TYR A 413 -0.75 22.94 -8.97
CA TYR A 413 -2.10 23.14 -8.42
C TYR A 413 -2.26 24.51 -7.73
N ARG A 414 -1.18 25.10 -7.22
CA ARG A 414 -1.17 26.47 -6.67
C ARG A 414 -0.94 27.52 -7.75
N ASN A 415 -0.03 27.24 -8.67
CA ASN A 415 0.33 28.09 -9.80
C ASN A 415 0.01 27.34 -11.09
N PRO A 416 -1.25 27.36 -11.56
CA PRO A 416 -1.60 26.77 -12.85
C PRO A 416 -0.72 27.36 -13.95
N LEU A 417 -0.13 26.50 -14.77
CA LEU A 417 0.38 26.95 -16.07
C LEU A 417 -0.80 27.51 -16.87
N PRO A 418 -0.59 28.54 -17.71
CA PRO A 418 -1.61 28.94 -18.66
C PRO A 418 -2.06 27.75 -19.50
N GLU A 419 -3.29 27.79 -20.00
CA GLU A 419 -3.64 26.93 -21.13
C GLU A 419 -2.65 27.23 -22.27
N PRO A 420 -2.19 26.22 -23.02
CA PRO A 420 -1.32 26.49 -24.16
C PRO A 420 -2.09 27.39 -25.12
N ASP A 421 -1.37 28.29 -25.78
CA ASP A 421 -1.91 28.92 -26.97
C ASP A 421 -2.25 27.81 -27.96
N VAL A 422 -3.55 27.54 -28.08
CA VAL A 422 -4.08 26.75 -29.18
C VAL A 422 -4.00 27.68 -30.37
N GLU A 423 -2.84 27.70 -31.03
CA GLU A 423 -2.77 28.09 -32.43
C GLU A 423 -3.89 27.29 -33.13
N PRO A 424 -4.92 27.96 -33.68
CA PRO A 424 -6.01 27.26 -34.33
C PRO A 424 -5.39 26.46 -35.47
N ASP A 425 -5.74 25.17 -35.56
CA ASP A 425 -5.04 24.17 -36.39
C ASP A 425 -4.63 24.80 -37.73
N LEU A 426 -3.34 25.11 -37.86
CA LEU A 426 -2.78 25.57 -39.12
C LEU A 426 -2.94 24.40 -40.06
N GLU A 427 -3.92 24.51 -40.97
CA GLU A 427 -4.09 23.61 -42.09
C GLU A 427 -2.78 23.67 -42.89
N LEU A 428 -1.90 22.70 -42.59
CA LEU A 428 -0.70 22.45 -43.35
C LEU A 428 -1.18 21.85 -44.67
N ASP A 429 -1.55 22.75 -45.58
CA ASP A 429 -1.87 22.49 -46.97
C ASP A 429 -0.65 21.84 -47.63
N PHE A 430 -0.58 20.52 -47.47
CA PHE A 430 0.25 19.63 -48.27
C PHE A 430 -0.38 19.56 -49.67
N GLU A 431 -0.29 20.67 -50.40
CA GLU A 431 -0.33 20.62 -51.87
C GLU A 431 0.78 19.65 -52.31
N PRO A 432 0.44 18.55 -53.00
CA PRO A 432 1.46 17.60 -53.43
C PRO A 432 2.20 18.22 -54.62
N GLU A 433 3.45 18.64 -54.42
CA GLU A 433 4.35 19.04 -55.50
C GLU A 433 4.52 17.89 -56.51
N LEU A 434 3.70 17.92 -57.56
CA LEU A 434 3.93 17.22 -58.80
C LEU A 434 5.01 18.01 -59.56
N PRO A 435 6.19 17.44 -59.82
CA PRO A 435 7.20 18.14 -60.61
C PRO A 435 6.71 18.24 -62.06
N ASP A 436 6.51 19.48 -62.53
CA ASP A 436 6.01 19.77 -63.88
C ASP A 436 6.88 19.14 -64.98
N ALA A 437 6.22 18.56 -65.97
CA ALA A 437 6.85 18.17 -67.22
C ALA A 437 6.97 19.41 -68.13
N MET A 438 8.20 19.83 -68.42
CA MET A 438 8.44 20.94 -69.35
C MET A 438 8.28 20.49 -70.81
N GLU A 439 7.10 20.77 -71.37
CA GLU A 439 7.01 21.29 -72.75
C GLU A 439 7.53 22.76 -72.71
N GLU A 440 8.15 23.34 -73.74
CA GLU A 440 8.20 22.98 -75.17
C GLU A 440 9.46 23.62 -75.80
N GLU A 441 10.06 23.05 -76.85
CA GLU A 441 10.84 23.85 -77.82
C GLU A 441 10.68 23.35 -79.27
N HIS A 442 9.89 24.12 -80.02
CA HIS A 442 9.75 24.24 -81.48
C HIS A 442 10.28 23.15 -82.44
N GLY A 443 9.36 22.54 -83.18
CA GLY A 443 9.60 21.91 -84.48
C GLY A 443 8.43 22.11 -85.45
N LEU A 444 8.68 22.70 -86.62
CA LEU A 444 7.74 22.70 -87.76
C LEU A 444 7.67 21.25 -88.35
N VAL A 445 6.69 20.80 -89.14
CA VAL A 445 5.98 21.46 -90.27
C VAL A 445 4.58 20.82 -90.49
N ASN A 446 3.72 21.52 -91.25
CA ASN A 446 2.51 21.09 -91.96
C ASN A 446 2.43 19.57 -92.28
N LEU A 447 1.25 18.94 -92.31
CA LEU A 447 0.35 19.00 -93.48
C LEU A 447 -1.12 18.59 -93.23
N GLU A 448 -1.93 18.79 -94.27
CA GLU A 448 -3.39 18.72 -94.33
C GLU A 448 -3.98 17.30 -94.28
N GLY A 449 -5.11 17.15 -93.59
CA GLY A 449 -6.30 16.40 -94.03
C GLY A 449 -6.26 14.86 -94.17
N LEU A 450 -7.32 14.21 -93.66
CA LEU A 450 -8.11 13.21 -94.42
C LEU A 450 -9.44 12.88 -93.71
N ASP A 451 -10.34 12.24 -94.45
CA ASP A 451 -11.78 12.15 -94.17
C ASP A 451 -12.26 10.84 -93.51
N ILE A 452 -13.45 10.92 -92.91
CA ILE A 452 -14.62 10.00 -92.96
C ILE A 452 -14.36 8.49 -93.19
N GLU A 453 -14.90 7.63 -92.30
CA GLU A 453 -15.83 6.55 -92.73
C GLU A 453 -16.73 5.99 -91.61
N GLU A 454 -17.85 5.37 -91.99
CA GLU A 454 -18.89 4.76 -91.12
C GLU A 454 -18.86 3.21 -91.22
N GLY A 455 -19.47 2.50 -90.25
CA GLY A 455 -19.72 1.05 -90.36
C GLY A 455 -20.01 0.37 -89.01
N THR A 456 -21.23 0.35 -88.47
CA THR A 456 -22.43 -0.47 -88.80
C THR A 456 -22.44 -1.92 -88.27
N GLU A 457 -23.42 -2.19 -87.38
CA GLU A 457 -23.97 -3.50 -86.94
C GLU A 457 -23.01 -4.57 -86.34
N THR A 458 -23.38 -5.39 -85.36
CA THR A 458 -24.66 -5.64 -84.63
C THR A 458 -24.40 -5.51 -83.09
N SER A 459 -25.27 -5.80 -82.12
CA SER A 459 -26.60 -6.45 -82.05
C SER A 459 -27.38 -6.04 -80.77
N LYS A 460 -28.61 -6.55 -80.65
CA LYS A 460 -29.47 -6.70 -79.46
C LYS A 460 -30.05 -8.14 -79.51
N PRO A 461 -30.74 -8.70 -78.48
CA PRO A 461 -31.51 -8.03 -77.40
C PRO A 461 -31.35 -8.75 -76.03
N GLU A 462 -32.17 -8.61 -74.96
CA GLU A 462 -33.26 -7.69 -74.59
C GLU A 462 -33.34 -7.56 -73.06
N ALA A 463 -34.10 -6.59 -72.54
CA ALA A 463 -34.48 -6.51 -71.13
C ALA A 463 -35.99 -6.30 -70.97
N PRO A 464 -36.62 -6.96 -69.97
CA PRO A 464 -37.72 -6.31 -69.26
C PRO A 464 -37.80 -6.63 -67.75
N LYS A 465 -38.48 -5.86 -66.87
CA LYS A 465 -39.06 -4.48 -66.89
C LYS A 465 -39.62 -4.17 -65.47
N HIS A 466 -39.53 -2.91 -65.00
CA HIS A 466 -40.47 -2.25 -64.05
C HIS A 466 -40.67 -2.87 -62.62
N ASP A 467 -41.32 -2.21 -61.63
CA ASP A 467 -42.00 -0.90 -61.62
C ASP A 467 -41.89 -0.09 -60.29
N LYS A 468 -42.41 1.15 -60.31
CA LYS A 468 -42.53 2.09 -59.18
C LYS A 468 -43.87 1.97 -58.44
N LYS A 469 -43.88 2.17 -57.11
CA LYS A 469 -44.96 2.81 -56.31
C LYS A 469 -44.36 3.34 -55.00
N LYS A 470 -44.43 4.62 -54.64
CA LYS A 470 -45.61 5.48 -54.33
C LYS A 470 -46.49 4.94 -53.19
N SER A 471 -46.35 5.54 -52.01
CA SER A 471 -47.48 5.78 -51.10
C SER A 471 -47.32 7.14 -50.40
N LYS A 472 -48.41 7.92 -50.38
CA LYS A 472 -48.59 9.10 -49.52
C LYS A 472 -49.74 8.78 -48.59
N HIS A 473 -49.71 9.23 -47.33
CA HIS A 473 -50.93 9.70 -46.69
C HIS A 473 -50.68 10.83 -45.67
N LYS A 474 -51.74 11.60 -45.39
CA LYS A 474 -51.65 12.96 -44.82
C LYS A 474 -52.96 13.33 -44.09
N LYS A 475 -52.90 13.50 -42.76
CA LYS A 475 -53.91 14.12 -41.86
C LYS A 475 -53.19 14.32 -40.51
N LYS A 476 -53.06 15.48 -39.87
CA LYS A 476 -53.68 16.83 -39.94
C LYS A 476 -55.06 17.00 -39.26
N LYS A 477 -55.02 17.22 -37.94
CA LYS A 477 -55.89 18.09 -37.10
C LYS A 477 -55.04 18.48 -35.84
N LYS A 478 -55.01 19.69 -35.27
CA LYS A 478 -56.02 20.74 -34.93
C LYS A 478 -56.96 20.32 -33.78
N ASP A 479 -57.21 21.07 -32.70
CA ASP A 479 -56.77 22.41 -32.23
C ASP A 479 -57.03 22.54 -30.69
N LYS A 480 -56.75 23.73 -30.11
CA LYS A 480 -57.36 24.38 -28.90
C LYS A 480 -56.80 24.11 -27.48
N GLU A 481 -55.97 25.06 -27.04
CA GLU A 481 -56.27 26.07 -26.00
C GLU A 481 -57.34 25.80 -24.91
N ARG A 482 -56.92 25.88 -23.64
CA ARG A 482 -57.35 26.85 -22.59
C ARG A 482 -56.44 26.60 -21.35
N VAL A 483 -55.88 27.56 -20.60
CA VAL A 483 -56.37 28.86 -20.07
C VAL A 483 -57.46 28.71 -19.00
N ALA A 484 -57.04 28.55 -17.73
CA ALA A 484 -57.56 29.27 -16.56
C ALA A 484 -56.99 28.72 -15.23
N ALA A 485 -56.67 29.64 -14.31
CA ALA A 485 -56.64 29.47 -12.85
C ALA A 485 -57.54 30.61 -12.26
N PRO A 486 -57.69 30.85 -10.94
CA PRO A 486 -57.18 30.17 -9.74
C PRO A 486 -58.30 29.94 -8.66
N GLN A 487 -57.95 30.05 -7.36
CA GLN A 487 -58.85 30.18 -6.16
C GLN A 487 -59.42 28.88 -5.53
N ASN A 488 -59.61 28.76 -4.20
CA ASN A 488 -59.14 29.58 -3.05
C ASN A 488 -59.22 28.84 -1.69
N GLY A 489 -58.41 29.27 -0.70
CA GLY A 489 -58.59 29.03 0.75
C GLY A 489 -58.04 27.69 1.29
N HIS A 490 -57.53 27.59 2.53
CA HIS A 490 -57.40 28.57 3.63
C HIS A 490 -56.06 28.41 4.39
N ALA A 491 -55.64 29.49 5.05
CA ALA A 491 -54.60 29.60 6.08
C ALA A 491 -54.87 30.91 6.87
N PRO A 492 -54.06 31.35 7.87
CA PRO A 492 -53.13 30.66 8.76
C PRO A 492 -53.44 30.91 10.26
N SER A 493 -52.63 30.37 11.19
CA SER A 493 -52.42 30.98 12.53
C SER A 493 -51.17 30.40 13.21
N ALA A 494 -50.54 31.17 14.11
CA ALA A 494 -49.34 30.77 14.87
C ALA A 494 -49.54 30.95 16.41
N PRO A 495 -48.57 31.44 17.23
CA PRO A 495 -48.17 30.76 18.49
C PRO A 495 -48.65 31.46 19.78
N VAL A 496 -48.16 31.04 20.96
CA VAL A 496 -47.67 31.86 22.13
C VAL A 496 -47.82 31.16 23.52
N ASP A 497 -46.68 31.08 24.23
CA ASP A 497 -46.32 31.16 25.68
C ASP A 497 -47.08 30.51 26.87
N THR A 498 -46.26 30.35 27.95
CA THR A 498 -46.57 30.23 29.41
C THR A 498 -47.09 28.87 29.94
N ALA A 499 -46.92 28.49 31.21
CA ALA A 499 -46.39 29.20 32.40
C ALA A 499 -45.58 28.28 33.36
N ALA A 500 -44.94 28.87 34.38
CA ALA A 500 -44.51 28.19 35.62
C ALA A 500 -45.53 28.44 36.76
N PRO A 501 -45.43 27.71 37.89
CA PRO A 501 -44.84 28.28 39.12
C PRO A 501 -43.87 27.27 39.82
N ALA A 502 -42.98 27.57 40.78
CA ALA A 502 -43.03 28.42 41.99
C ALA A 502 -44.05 27.91 43.05
N SER A 503 -43.85 27.97 44.37
CA SER A 503 -42.66 28.15 45.25
C SER A 503 -43.10 27.76 46.70
N GLU A 504 -42.37 28.17 47.77
CA GLU A 504 -42.73 28.00 49.20
C GLU A 504 -42.59 26.56 49.79
N GLU A 505 -42.19 26.33 51.05
CA GLU A 505 -41.37 27.15 51.98
C GLU A 505 -40.58 26.23 52.96
N GLN A 506 -39.79 26.81 53.88
CA GLN A 506 -38.98 26.13 54.92
C GLN A 506 -39.81 25.90 56.23
N PRO A 507 -39.32 25.44 57.42
CA PRO A 507 -37.92 25.33 57.88
C PRO A 507 -37.52 24.27 58.97
N LEU A 508 -36.26 24.43 59.45
CA LEU A 508 -35.67 24.07 60.78
C LEU A 508 -35.11 22.64 61.09
N VAL A 509 -33.78 22.65 61.34
CA VAL A 509 -33.05 22.11 62.52
C VAL A 509 -32.78 20.59 62.68
N ALA A 510 -31.47 20.26 62.61
CA ALA A 510 -30.64 19.33 63.42
C ALA A 510 -31.15 17.91 63.81
N GLU A 511 -30.33 16.90 64.12
CA GLU A 511 -28.92 16.84 64.59
C GLU A 511 -28.15 15.65 63.95
N SER A 512 -26.91 15.42 64.40
CA SER A 512 -26.24 14.10 64.37
C SER A 512 -25.94 13.70 65.82
N PRO A 513 -25.96 12.40 66.19
CA PRO A 513 -24.76 11.60 65.92
C PRO A 513 -24.96 10.07 65.75
N ALA A 514 -23.82 9.41 65.53
CA ALA A 514 -23.44 8.08 66.06
C ALA A 514 -23.92 6.77 65.39
N GLU A 515 -22.90 5.94 65.12
CA GLU A 515 -22.81 4.48 65.25
C GLU A 515 -23.58 3.52 64.31
N ALA A 516 -22.97 2.35 64.15
CA ALA A 516 -23.40 1.23 63.31
C ALA A 516 -23.47 -0.06 64.14
N PRO A 517 -23.92 -1.19 63.55
CA PRO A 517 -22.94 -2.27 63.45
C PRO A 517 -22.98 -3.03 62.11
N ALA A 518 -21.84 -3.08 61.42
CA ALA A 518 -21.70 -3.62 60.06
C ALA A 518 -21.74 -5.17 59.92
N GLN A 519 -22.30 -5.91 60.89
CA GLN A 519 -22.14 -7.38 60.96
C GLN A 519 -23.16 -8.20 60.16
N GLN A 520 -24.32 -7.64 59.77
CA GLN A 520 -25.34 -8.40 59.02
C GLN A 520 -25.09 -8.46 57.49
N ALA A 521 -24.32 -7.54 56.92
CA ALA A 521 -24.07 -7.51 55.47
C ALA A 521 -23.16 -8.65 54.97
N ALA A 522 -22.13 -9.01 55.75
CA ALA A 522 -21.10 -9.97 55.34
C ALA A 522 -21.64 -11.41 55.16
N THR A 523 -22.62 -11.82 55.97
CA THR A 523 -23.23 -13.16 55.89
C THR A 523 -24.13 -13.29 54.66
N ALA A 524 -24.88 -12.24 54.30
CA ALA A 524 -25.67 -12.19 53.08
C ALA A 524 -24.80 -12.28 51.81
N ALA A 525 -23.67 -11.58 51.77
CA ALA A 525 -22.72 -11.61 50.65
C ALA A 525 -22.13 -13.02 50.41
N LYS A 526 -21.65 -13.69 51.47
CA LYS A 526 -21.15 -15.08 51.38
C LYS A 526 -22.23 -16.07 50.92
N LYS A 527 -23.51 -15.87 51.30
CA LYS A 527 -24.64 -16.70 50.85
C LYS A 527 -24.98 -16.49 49.38
N LYS A 528 -24.94 -15.24 48.87
CA LYS A 528 -25.09 -14.94 47.43
C LYS A 528 -23.94 -15.53 46.60
N SER A 529 -22.69 -15.34 47.01
CA SER A 529 -21.50 -15.87 46.33
C SER A 529 -21.56 -17.41 46.16
N ARG A 530 -21.84 -18.16 47.24
CA ARG A 530 -21.98 -19.62 47.17
C ARG A 530 -23.14 -20.09 46.26
N ARG A 531 -24.26 -19.36 46.21
CA ARG A 531 -25.36 -19.64 45.26
C ARG A 531 -24.96 -19.38 43.79
N GLY A 532 -24.15 -18.35 43.53
CA GLY A 532 -23.61 -18.05 42.21
C GLY A 532 -22.69 -19.17 41.69
N GLY A 533 -21.67 -19.54 42.48
CA GLY A 533 -20.74 -20.61 42.13
C GLY A 533 -21.42 -21.95 41.87
N ARG A 534 -22.43 -22.31 42.67
CA ARG A 534 -23.22 -23.53 42.46
C ARG A 534 -24.01 -23.51 41.14
N ARG A 535 -24.68 -22.40 40.80
CA ARG A 535 -25.39 -22.25 39.51
C ARG A 535 -24.45 -22.30 38.30
N VAL A 536 -23.24 -21.74 38.40
CA VAL A 536 -22.24 -21.80 37.31
C VAL A 536 -21.76 -23.24 37.11
N ARG A 537 -21.54 -23.99 38.20
CA ARG A 537 -21.18 -25.41 38.15
C ARG A 537 -22.29 -26.26 37.54
N GLU A 538 -23.53 -26.13 38.04
CA GLU A 538 -24.71 -26.85 37.51
C GLU A 538 -24.98 -26.53 36.03
N ARG A 539 -24.71 -25.29 35.56
CA ARG A 539 -24.77 -24.92 34.14
C ARG A 539 -23.66 -25.58 33.31
N ARG A 540 -22.43 -25.67 33.84
CA ARG A 540 -21.28 -26.31 33.17
C ARG A 540 -21.46 -27.83 33.08
N GLU A 541 -22.00 -28.45 34.12
CA GLU A 541 -22.34 -29.88 34.15
C GLU A 541 -23.50 -30.20 33.19
N ARG A 542 -24.53 -29.33 33.10
CA ARG A 542 -25.59 -29.44 32.05
C ARG A 542 -25.07 -29.27 30.63
N LEU A 543 -24.12 -28.35 30.38
CA LEU A 543 -23.51 -28.19 29.06
C LEU A 543 -22.64 -29.39 28.66
N ALA A 544 -21.94 -30.01 29.62
CA ALA A 544 -21.21 -31.26 29.38
C ALA A 544 -22.18 -32.42 29.07
N ALA A 545 -23.30 -32.53 29.77
CA ALA A 545 -24.33 -33.53 29.49
C ALA A 545 -24.99 -33.33 28.11
N LEU A 546 -25.26 -32.09 27.70
CA LEU A 546 -25.79 -31.77 26.37
C LEU A 546 -24.78 -32.12 25.26
N ALA A 547 -23.49 -31.84 25.46
CA ALA A 547 -22.44 -32.24 24.51
C ALA A 547 -22.35 -33.78 24.38
N ALA A 548 -22.44 -34.50 25.50
CA ALA A 548 -22.46 -35.97 25.50
C ALA A 548 -23.71 -36.57 24.81
N GLN A 549 -24.86 -35.91 24.93
CA GLN A 549 -26.08 -36.29 24.19
C GLN A 549 -25.97 -36.00 22.69
N GLN A 550 -25.33 -34.89 22.29
CA GLN A 550 -25.12 -34.57 20.87
C GLN A 550 -24.13 -35.51 20.18
N SER A 551 -23.19 -36.13 20.91
CA SER A 551 -22.37 -37.25 20.39
C SER A 551 -23.11 -38.60 20.29
N GLY A 552 -24.41 -38.66 20.64
CA GLY A 552 -25.16 -39.92 20.78
C GLY A 552 -26.05 -40.33 19.60
N GLN A 553 -26.13 -39.56 18.51
CA GLN A 553 -27.07 -39.84 17.40
C GLN A 553 -26.44 -39.76 16.00
N THR A 554 -25.74 -40.83 15.60
CA THR A 554 -25.54 -41.21 14.19
C THR A 554 -25.71 -42.72 14.00
N GLN A 555 -26.92 -43.14 13.66
CA GLN A 555 -27.28 -44.42 13.05
C GLN A 555 -27.63 -44.15 11.57
N THR A 556 -27.53 -45.03 10.57
CA THR A 556 -27.00 -46.42 10.44
C THR A 556 -26.88 -46.78 8.96
N ALA A 557 -25.84 -47.52 8.55
CA ALA A 557 -25.82 -48.42 7.38
C ALA A 557 -24.55 -49.31 7.47
N ALA A 558 -24.59 -50.58 7.90
CA ALA A 558 -25.16 -51.78 7.25
C ALA A 558 -24.23 -52.41 6.18
N PRO A 559 -23.43 -53.45 6.52
CA PRO A 559 -22.54 -54.16 5.58
C PRO A 559 -22.72 -55.70 5.54
N VAL A 560 -23.04 -56.28 4.37
CA VAL A 560 -22.90 -57.73 4.11
C VAL A 560 -22.60 -57.99 2.62
N GLU A 561 -21.94 -59.13 2.34
CA GLU A 561 -21.67 -59.79 1.04
C GLU A 561 -20.57 -59.15 0.15
N ALA A 562 -19.74 -59.93 -0.58
CA ALA A 562 -19.78 -61.36 -0.87
C ALA A 562 -18.48 -62.16 -0.52
N ARG A 563 -18.48 -63.47 -0.80
CA ARG A 563 -17.48 -64.53 -0.45
C ARG A 563 -16.71 -65.02 -1.72
N PRO A 564 -15.95 -66.14 -1.75
CA PRO A 564 -15.25 -66.95 -0.71
C PRO A 564 -13.74 -67.16 -1.04
N ALA A 565 -13.11 -68.26 -0.58
CA ALA A 565 -11.68 -68.58 -0.74
C ALA A 565 -11.43 -70.04 -1.21
N GLU A 566 -10.17 -70.32 -1.57
CA GLU A 566 -9.52 -71.65 -1.67
C GLU A 566 -8.15 -71.58 -0.95
N VAL A 567 -7.53 -72.60 -0.34
CA VAL A 567 -7.53 -74.09 -0.44
C VAL A 567 -6.39 -74.64 -1.34
N SER A 568 -5.80 -75.78 -0.93
CA SER A 568 -4.56 -76.39 -1.44
C SER A 568 -4.80 -77.69 -2.24
N PRO A 569 -3.76 -78.30 -2.85
CA PRO A 569 -3.09 -79.39 -2.12
C PRO A 569 -1.54 -79.46 -2.23
N ASP A 570 -0.98 -80.29 -1.34
CA ASP A 570 0.43 -80.71 -1.13
C ASP A 570 0.83 -81.91 -2.07
N PRO A 571 2.01 -82.60 -1.97
CA PRO A 571 3.26 -82.33 -1.21
C PRO A 571 4.61 -82.60 -1.92
N LYS A 572 5.72 -82.13 -1.31
CA LYS A 572 7.04 -82.82 -1.08
C LYS A 572 8.00 -81.85 -0.34
N VAL A 573 8.60 -82.18 0.82
CA VAL A 573 9.76 -83.09 1.06
C VAL A 573 11.02 -82.58 0.31
N THR A 574 12.18 -82.28 0.93
CA THR A 574 12.82 -82.83 2.17
C THR A 574 13.57 -81.76 3.01
N GLU A 575 13.90 -82.11 4.27
CA GLU A 575 15.11 -81.80 5.08
C GLU A 575 15.94 -80.50 4.90
N THR A 576 16.50 -79.80 5.91
CA THR A 576 16.60 -79.91 7.41
C THR A 576 17.13 -78.54 7.96
N LYS A 577 17.67 -78.27 9.18
CA LYS A 577 18.19 -79.05 10.35
C LYS A 577 18.12 -78.21 11.66
N SER A 578 18.72 -78.71 12.74
CA SER A 578 18.88 -78.11 14.09
C SER A 578 19.76 -76.83 14.12
N THR A 579 19.59 -75.80 14.97
CA THR A 579 19.25 -75.66 16.42
C THR A 579 20.35 -76.15 17.39
N PRO A 580 20.37 -75.74 18.69
CA PRO A 580 20.71 -74.39 19.17
C PRO A 580 21.65 -74.40 20.42
N VAL A 581 21.99 -73.23 21.02
CA VAL A 581 22.31 -73.10 22.48
C VAL A 581 21.84 -71.74 23.03
N GLU A 582 21.36 -71.77 24.28
CA GLU A 582 20.88 -70.70 25.18
C GLU A 582 21.95 -69.63 25.57
N ALA A 583 21.60 -68.37 25.83
CA ALA A 583 21.16 -67.73 27.10
C ALA A 583 22.22 -67.69 28.24
N ALA A 584 22.33 -66.68 29.11
CA ALA A 584 21.46 -65.51 29.37
C ALA A 584 22.25 -64.20 29.69
N ALA A 585 21.52 -63.12 30.03
CA ALA A 585 22.00 -61.73 30.22
C ALA A 585 22.41 -61.42 31.70
N PRO A 586 22.62 -60.15 32.17
CA PRO A 586 22.72 -58.84 31.49
C PRO A 586 23.85 -57.87 31.98
N ALA A 587 24.11 -56.75 31.26
CA ALA A 587 24.09 -55.35 31.79
C ALA A 587 24.98 -54.28 31.05
N LYS A 588 24.33 -53.26 30.48
CA LYS A 588 24.71 -51.82 30.37
C LYS A 588 26.20 -51.40 30.18
N LYS A 589 26.58 -50.92 28.98
CA LYS A 589 27.01 -49.51 28.68
C LYS A 589 27.61 -49.28 27.27
N ALA A 590 27.61 -47.99 26.88
CA ALA A 590 28.51 -47.30 25.92
C ALA A 590 28.36 -47.52 24.39
N ALA A 591 28.65 -46.45 23.63
CA ALA A 591 28.33 -46.29 22.21
C ALA A 591 29.53 -46.48 21.25
N LYS A 592 29.22 -46.86 20.00
CA LYS A 592 30.06 -46.65 18.79
C LYS A 592 29.12 -46.53 17.57
N LYS A 593 29.01 -45.37 16.91
CA LYS A 593 29.89 -44.84 15.86
C LYS A 593 30.07 -45.76 14.64
N THR A 594 29.23 -45.55 13.62
CA THR A 594 29.54 -45.89 12.22
C THR A 594 30.19 -44.68 11.50
N ARG A 595 30.94 -44.93 10.42
CA ARG A 595 31.78 -43.94 9.72
C ARG A 595 31.07 -43.32 8.51
N LYS A 596 31.30 -42.03 8.26
CA LYS A 596 31.48 -41.47 6.90
C LYS A 596 32.78 -40.67 6.86
N LYS A 597 33.51 -40.73 5.74
CA LYS A 597 34.80 -40.05 5.54
C LYS A 597 34.57 -38.56 5.26
N ALA A 598 35.45 -37.71 5.78
CA ALA A 598 35.68 -36.37 5.24
C ALA A 598 36.93 -36.39 4.34
N VAL A 599 36.88 -35.70 3.19
CA VAL A 599 38.04 -35.53 2.32
C VAL A 599 38.85 -34.33 2.82
N LYS A 600 40.16 -34.49 2.94
CA LYS A 600 41.08 -33.43 3.40
C LYS A 600 41.82 -32.87 2.18
N LYS A 601 41.64 -31.58 1.88
CA LYS A 601 42.32 -30.88 0.78
C LYS A 601 43.83 -30.81 1.02
N THR A 602 44.61 -30.75 -0.05
CA THR A 602 46.08 -30.69 0.01
C THR A 602 46.56 -29.26 0.33
N PRO A 603 47.81 -29.07 0.83
CA PRO A 603 48.34 -27.74 1.14
C PRO A 603 48.40 -26.80 -0.07
N GLU A 604 48.60 -27.36 -1.26
CA GLU A 604 48.76 -26.67 -2.54
C GLU A 604 47.47 -25.95 -2.97
N GLU A 605 46.31 -26.61 -2.85
CA GLU A 605 44.99 -25.99 -3.07
C GLU A 605 44.71 -24.82 -2.10
N VAL A 606 45.31 -24.85 -0.90
CA VAL A 606 45.16 -23.79 0.10
C VAL A 606 46.07 -22.59 -0.24
N ALA A 607 47.26 -22.83 -0.78
CA ALA A 607 48.17 -21.79 -1.25
C ALA A 607 47.57 -21.04 -2.47
N GLU A 608 47.10 -21.77 -3.49
CA GLU A 608 46.50 -21.18 -4.68
C GLU A 608 45.24 -20.34 -4.34
N ALA A 609 44.42 -20.82 -3.38
CA ALA A 609 43.28 -20.08 -2.88
C ALA A 609 43.64 -18.82 -2.05
N ALA A 610 44.82 -18.79 -1.42
CA ALA A 610 45.33 -17.62 -0.73
C ALA A 610 45.86 -16.57 -1.72
N GLU A 611 46.59 -16.99 -2.75
CA GLU A 611 47.13 -16.10 -3.78
C GLU A 611 46.01 -15.46 -4.63
N LYS A 612 45.01 -16.25 -5.07
CA LYS A 612 43.81 -15.72 -5.73
C LYS A 612 43.03 -14.72 -4.85
N LYS A 613 43.05 -14.89 -3.52
CA LYS A 613 42.51 -13.88 -2.57
C LYS A 613 43.39 -12.64 -2.48
N ALA A 614 44.72 -12.75 -2.53
CA ALA A 614 45.64 -11.62 -2.52
C ALA A 614 45.47 -10.74 -3.77
N ALA A 615 45.47 -11.34 -4.96
CA ALA A 615 45.26 -10.65 -6.23
C ALA A 615 43.90 -9.92 -6.30
N LYS A 616 42.84 -10.54 -5.80
CA LYS A 616 41.51 -9.91 -5.72
C LYS A 616 41.47 -8.74 -4.72
N LYS A 617 42.36 -8.71 -3.72
CA LYS A 617 42.50 -7.64 -2.73
C LYS A 617 43.30 -6.45 -3.28
N THR A 618 44.35 -6.66 -4.08
CA THR A 618 45.07 -5.59 -4.79
C THR A 618 44.20 -4.95 -5.89
N ALA A 619 43.49 -5.74 -6.70
CA ALA A 619 42.56 -5.22 -7.71
C ALA A 619 41.41 -4.34 -7.14
N LYS A 620 40.91 -4.67 -5.93
CA LYS A 620 39.95 -3.83 -5.22
C LYS A 620 40.58 -2.53 -4.66
N LYS A 621 41.89 -2.53 -4.39
CA LYS A 621 42.64 -1.38 -3.85
C LYS A 621 43.06 -0.40 -4.95
N THR A 622 43.35 -0.87 -6.17
CA THR A 622 43.60 0.01 -7.33
C THR A 622 42.32 0.70 -7.80
N SER A 623 41.23 -0.03 -8.01
CA SER A 623 39.94 0.55 -8.46
C SER A 623 39.37 1.63 -7.51
N THR A 624 39.53 1.46 -6.20
CA THR A 624 39.18 2.49 -5.20
C THR A 624 40.11 3.72 -5.22
N LYS A 625 41.35 3.59 -5.69
CA LYS A 625 42.26 4.74 -5.91
C LYS A 625 41.86 5.51 -7.17
N THR A 626 41.52 4.81 -8.26
CA THR A 626 41.10 5.44 -9.54
C THR A 626 39.78 6.19 -9.43
N THR A 627 38.80 5.64 -8.70
CA THR A 627 37.51 6.33 -8.45
C THR A 627 37.68 7.57 -7.57
N LYS A 628 38.50 7.49 -6.50
CA LYS A 628 38.81 8.65 -5.65
C LYS A 628 39.55 9.76 -6.43
N ALA A 629 40.43 9.39 -7.37
CA ALA A 629 41.08 10.34 -8.28
C ALA A 629 40.09 11.01 -9.26
N LYS A 630 39.17 10.25 -9.89
CA LYS A 630 38.10 10.83 -10.73
C LYS A 630 37.19 11.77 -9.93
N ALA A 631 36.84 11.41 -8.69
CA ALA A 631 36.03 12.27 -7.81
C ALA A 631 36.74 13.59 -7.45
N ALA A 632 38.06 13.54 -7.19
CA ALA A 632 38.86 14.75 -6.96
C ALA A 632 38.90 15.66 -8.21
N LYS A 633 39.16 15.08 -9.39
CA LYS A 633 39.22 15.85 -10.65
C LYS A 633 37.86 16.44 -11.06
N LYS A 634 36.74 15.77 -10.74
CA LYS A 634 35.39 16.33 -10.93
C LYS A 634 35.07 17.45 -9.92
N LYS A 635 35.60 17.40 -8.69
CA LYS A 635 35.49 18.51 -7.73
C LYS A 635 36.34 19.73 -8.13
N SER A 636 37.55 19.56 -8.66
CA SER A 636 38.33 20.70 -9.14
C SER A 636 37.69 21.37 -10.36
N ALA A 637 37.18 20.58 -11.33
CA ALA A 637 36.51 21.11 -12.51
C ALA A 637 35.19 21.84 -12.19
N LYS A 638 34.44 21.39 -11.18
CA LYS A 638 33.29 22.19 -10.70
C LYS A 638 33.76 23.49 -10.04
N LYS A 639 34.83 23.47 -9.23
CA LYS A 639 35.32 24.67 -8.54
C LYS A 639 35.97 25.73 -9.43
N SER A 640 36.32 25.40 -10.68
CA SER A 640 36.70 26.39 -11.70
C SER A 640 35.47 26.98 -12.39
N ALA A 641 34.49 26.15 -12.79
CA ALA A 641 33.24 26.64 -13.38
C ALA A 641 32.43 27.53 -12.41
N ASP A 642 32.37 27.16 -11.12
CA ASP A 642 31.74 27.97 -10.06
C ASP A 642 32.47 29.32 -9.81
N ALA A 643 33.66 29.54 -10.38
CA ALA A 643 34.41 30.79 -10.29
C ALA A 643 34.32 31.62 -11.59
N GLU A 644 34.42 30.96 -12.74
CA GLU A 644 34.26 31.56 -14.08
C GLU A 644 32.87 32.21 -14.27
N VAL A 645 31.84 31.64 -13.63
CA VAL A 645 30.47 32.21 -13.56
C VAL A 645 30.35 33.37 -12.54
N ALA A 646 31.27 33.50 -11.59
CA ALA A 646 31.27 34.64 -10.66
C ALA A 646 31.92 35.89 -11.30
N GLU A 647 32.97 35.68 -12.11
CA GLU A 647 33.71 36.73 -12.82
C GLU A 647 32.96 37.28 -14.05
N THR A 648 31.76 36.79 -14.35
CA THR A 648 30.84 37.31 -15.39
C THR A 648 29.63 38.07 -14.83
N VAL A 649 29.60 38.35 -13.52
CA VAL A 649 28.46 39.00 -12.82
C VAL A 649 28.91 40.17 -11.91
N GLU A 650 30.12 40.71 -12.13
CA GLU A 650 30.53 42.06 -11.67
C GLU A 650 30.72 43.01 -12.87
#